data_AF-A0A8T6YL75-F1
#
_entry.id   AF-A0A8T6YL75-F1
#
_cell.length_a   1.000
_cell.length_b   1.000
_cell.length_c   1.000
_cell.angle_alpha   90.00
_cell.angle_beta   90.00
_cell.angle_gamma   90.00
#
_symmetry.space_group_name_H-M   'P 1'
#
loop_
_entity.id
_entity.type
_entity.pdbx_description
1 polymer ?
#
loop_
_entity_poly.entity_id
_entity_poly.type
_entity_poly.pdbx_seq_one_letter_code
_entity_poly.pdbx_strand_id
1 'polypeptide(L)'
;MVKKSICEGHALGIAIWIILIVFLLTGTAGAALSETGNRVWDGSKGMSTTYTWNSYSFAGFYYNLNDNLGTEELTIRNIKRNIAEGNIQYRTSPIEVSFDYSGFGKYQVIGFMADKYFAGYTKNSVVSDNTVKSTLGSSQLHKVLLDDEEKRVVSEGSTMTLKEGYVLKMKEVDVSAGPGQVWVVLLKDGDEVDNDVVSGRDTYVYSKKAGSQSDLPLIAIHFDSVFRGKEVNAAFIKGVFQISEYYTPVKSGDRYGQMEISGVGSGGIEMENTNSIDLSPGNTIDLMGNLQIKVADSSDLRFALSVEKTGTFEVRGTVYPATDVWTPMNFGLNIGGSNIGFYYDMDNDVGKENLKIERINGRTIPEGKLVYSTFPEEVSFDYTGFGEYEVIGFMADKYFAGYTKNSAVSEGTVKSTLGSNQLHKVLLDDDNKRTISEGSTMTLKEGYVLKIKDVDISAGPGQVWVVLLKDGNEVDDDVVSGQDTYVYTKKAGTEKDLPLIAIHFDSVFRGKEVNAAFTRGIFQISEDYIAVKTGDKYGVMEIGSIGSGGIEMTNANSIGLSSGSTVDLMGNIRFKVADSGDVRFYPFVDVKPEMLVDQLLIDAPVRATAGDTIRIKVTAGGNPVEGASVGIDSDGGLTGKDGILDYNIKRTMKGAYNLTATKLGFQKMSKSIEVADYKENRLSIEAPVKANQFEIITIRVTYNDSAVSGANVTYDNITVGQTDNSGSVKYALETSGTHTIYASKTGYVTSARDIEVRMPFTEFKALDINVVPPVISAKQEAIITSNVTNIGTKAGTLPVVLILNNTEVDTKQVTLAPGENKEIVFKKSVDLPAGNYTVEILGQKKTVDVREASSDILTLFWILIGVIAIGAVIIYMLTAKKQTRND
;
A
#
# COMPACT_ATOMS: atom_id res chain seq x y z
N MET A 1 57.85 51.72 -34.13
CA MET A 1 56.66 51.73 -35.00
C MET A 1 55.58 50.91 -34.28
N VAL A 2 54.73 51.53 -33.46
CA VAL A 2 53.40 52.10 -33.78
C VAL A 2 52.27 51.03 -33.79
N LYS A 3 51.43 51.10 -32.74
CA LYS A 3 49.95 50.87 -32.60
C LYS A 3 49.32 49.49 -32.91
N LYS A 4 48.58 48.83 -31.97
CA LYS A 4 47.18 49.01 -31.43
C LYS A 4 46.19 48.10 -32.21
N SER A 5 45.31 47.21 -31.69
CA SER A 5 44.35 47.09 -30.55
C SER A 5 44.19 45.59 -30.14
N ILE A 6 43.87 45.10 -28.92
CA ILE A 6 42.74 45.26 -27.95
C ILE A 6 41.38 44.82 -28.57
N CYS A 7 40.50 43.94 -28.05
CA CYS A 7 40.25 43.29 -26.73
C CYS A 7 39.40 41.99 -26.88
N GLU A 8 39.42 41.17 -25.82
CA GLU A 8 38.38 40.23 -25.29
C GLU A 8 37.90 39.05 -26.16
N GLY A 9 37.71 37.80 -25.68
CA GLY A 9 37.64 37.21 -24.33
C GLY A 9 36.63 36.04 -24.39
N HIS A 10 36.81 35.02 -23.55
CA HIS A 10 35.97 33.82 -23.32
C HIS A 10 36.32 32.53 -24.10
N ALA A 11 37.20 31.77 -23.47
CA ALA A 11 37.33 30.32 -23.64
C ALA A 11 36.10 29.61 -23.08
N LEU A 12 35.52 28.68 -23.85
CA LEU A 12 34.51 27.73 -23.38
C LEU A 12 35.19 26.37 -23.19
N GLY A 13 35.62 26.10 -21.96
CA GLY A 13 36.07 24.77 -21.55
C GLY A 13 34.86 23.92 -21.15
N ILE A 14 34.63 22.82 -21.86
CA ILE A 14 33.68 21.78 -21.47
C ILE A 14 34.41 20.86 -20.49
N ALA A 15 34.19 21.06 -19.19
CA ALA A 15 34.62 20.14 -18.15
C ALA A 15 33.43 19.24 -17.77
N ILE A 16 33.46 18.00 -18.27
CA ILE A 16 32.56 16.92 -17.85
C ILE A 16 33.08 16.41 -16.50
N TRP A 17 32.44 16.80 -15.41
CA TRP A 17 32.64 16.19 -14.10
C TRP A 17 31.67 15.02 -13.95
N ILE A 18 32.13 13.80 -14.26
CA ILE A 18 31.53 12.58 -13.74
C ILE A 18 32.12 12.39 -12.34
N ILE A 19 31.36 12.81 -11.33
CA ILE A 19 31.68 12.50 -9.94
C ILE A 19 31.12 11.12 -9.65
N LEU A 20 31.96 10.10 -9.81
CA LEU A 20 31.72 8.76 -9.29
C LEU A 20 32.25 8.74 -7.85
N ILE A 21 31.43 9.13 -6.86
CA ILE A 21 31.79 8.94 -5.45
C ILE A 21 31.53 7.49 -5.08
N VAL A 22 32.58 6.67 -5.19
CA VAL A 22 32.68 5.41 -4.46
C VAL A 22 33.36 5.75 -3.13
N PHE A 23 32.59 5.87 -2.05
CA PHE A 23 33.15 5.90 -0.71
C PHE A 23 33.69 4.50 -0.38
N LEU A 24 34.98 4.29 -0.64
CA LEU A 24 35.76 3.26 0.03
C LEU A 24 35.99 3.75 1.48
N LEU A 25 35.11 3.30 2.38
CA LEU A 25 35.21 3.57 3.82
C LEU A 25 36.43 2.85 4.41
N THR A 26 37.57 3.52 4.45
CA THR A 26 38.63 3.25 5.44
C THR A 26 38.60 4.37 6.48
N GLY A 27 37.46 4.51 7.16
CA GLY A 27 37.28 5.40 8.31
C GLY A 27 36.90 4.56 9.52
N THR A 28 37.36 4.93 10.70
CA THR A 28 36.96 4.30 11.96
C THR A 28 35.42 4.26 12.04
N ALA A 29 34.84 3.07 12.18
CA ALA A 29 33.39 2.83 12.08
C ALA A 29 32.53 3.74 12.99
N GLY A 30 33.11 4.32 14.06
CA GLY A 30 32.44 5.26 14.95
C GLY A 30 32.16 6.66 14.36
N ALA A 31 32.96 7.17 13.43
CA ALA A 31 32.75 8.50 12.83
C ALA A 31 31.68 8.48 11.72
N ALA A 32 31.61 7.38 10.96
CA ALA A 32 30.62 7.21 9.90
C ALA A 32 29.18 7.10 10.45
N LEU A 33 29.00 6.44 11.60
CA LEU A 33 27.69 6.30 12.27
C LEU A 33 27.16 7.60 12.90
N SER A 34 28.04 8.58 13.17
CA SER A 34 27.61 9.89 13.71
C SER A 34 27.03 10.84 12.65
N GLU A 35 27.29 10.59 11.37
CA GLU A 35 26.88 11.46 10.25
C GLU A 35 25.84 10.80 9.33
N THR A 36 25.73 9.47 9.34
CA THR A 36 24.70 8.69 8.61
C THR A 36 24.53 7.30 9.26
N GLY A 37 23.61 6.48 8.76
CA GLY A 37 23.47 5.06 9.16
C GLY A 37 22.28 4.76 10.07
N ASN A 38 21.90 5.71 10.94
CA ASN A 38 20.70 5.62 11.76
C ASN A 38 19.50 6.30 11.11
N ARG A 39 18.32 5.71 11.27
CA ARG A 39 17.03 6.26 10.84
C ARG A 39 16.54 7.40 11.74
N VAL A 40 16.95 7.40 13.01
CA VAL A 40 16.61 8.44 14.01
C VAL A 40 17.87 9.25 14.34
N TRP A 41 17.75 10.56 14.30
CA TRP A 41 18.75 11.48 14.84
C TRP A 41 18.44 11.76 16.30
N ASP A 42 19.45 11.69 17.16
CA ASP A 42 19.33 11.89 18.61
C ASP A 42 20.46 12.78 19.14
N GLY A 43 20.09 14.00 19.55
CA GLY A 43 21.04 14.96 20.09
C GLY A 43 21.65 14.54 21.43
N SER A 44 20.96 13.73 22.22
CA SER A 44 21.44 13.24 23.51
C SER A 44 22.59 12.23 23.36
N LYS A 45 22.66 11.56 22.21
CA LYS A 45 23.69 10.56 21.86
C LYS A 45 24.92 11.17 21.18
N GLY A 46 25.01 12.51 21.12
CA GLY A 46 26.16 13.20 20.53
C GLY A 46 26.30 13.02 19.02
N MET A 47 25.19 12.76 18.31
CA MET A 47 25.19 12.68 16.85
C MET A 47 25.57 14.04 16.22
N SER A 48 26.16 14.00 15.02
CA SER A 48 26.59 15.21 14.32
C SER A 48 25.41 16.14 14.06
N THR A 49 25.61 17.45 14.22
CA THR A 49 24.62 18.46 13.84
C THR A 49 24.56 18.68 12.33
N THR A 50 25.38 17.96 11.56
CA THR A 50 25.19 17.75 10.12
C THR A 50 24.96 16.25 9.89
N TYR A 51 23.75 15.89 9.50
CA TYR A 51 23.35 14.50 9.39
C TYR A 51 22.70 14.21 8.04
N THR A 52 23.02 13.05 7.47
CA THR A 52 22.57 12.64 6.13
C THR A 52 21.85 11.30 6.18
N TRP A 53 20.60 11.28 5.74
CA TRP A 53 19.91 10.05 5.35
C TRP A 53 20.17 9.77 3.87
N ASN A 54 20.53 8.55 3.53
CA ASN A 54 20.73 8.11 2.15
C ASN A 54 20.04 6.76 1.94
N SER A 55 20.10 6.22 0.72
CA SER A 55 19.44 4.96 0.38
C SER A 55 19.95 3.74 1.17
N TYR A 56 21.08 3.83 1.87
CA TYR A 56 21.59 2.76 2.73
C TYR A 56 21.05 2.84 4.18
N SER A 57 20.79 4.06 4.67
CA SER A 57 20.39 4.33 6.05
C SER A 57 18.90 4.60 6.22
N PHE A 58 18.19 4.97 5.16
CA PHE A 58 16.75 5.22 5.18
C PHE A 58 16.01 4.27 4.23
N ALA A 59 15.24 3.35 4.82
CA ALA A 59 14.48 2.34 4.09
C ALA A 59 13.42 2.92 3.13
N GLY A 60 12.98 4.15 3.36
CA GLY A 60 12.01 4.82 2.49
C GLY A 60 12.56 5.12 1.09
N PHE A 61 13.86 5.41 0.96
CA PHE A 61 14.50 5.73 -0.31
C PHE A 61 14.71 4.50 -1.19
N TYR A 62 14.71 4.72 -2.50
CA TYR A 62 14.97 3.67 -3.48
C TYR A 62 16.41 3.13 -3.36
N TYR A 63 16.54 1.81 -3.33
CA TYR A 63 17.82 1.11 -3.31
C TYR A 63 17.75 -0.16 -4.16
N ASN A 64 18.69 -0.32 -5.08
CA ASN A 64 18.90 -1.55 -5.84
C ASN A 64 19.98 -2.38 -5.15
N LEU A 65 19.56 -3.50 -4.54
CA LEU A 65 20.42 -4.42 -3.82
C LEU A 65 21.43 -5.15 -4.71
N ASN A 66 21.02 -5.53 -5.93
CA ASN A 66 21.83 -6.32 -6.85
C ASN A 66 23.05 -5.53 -7.30
N ASP A 67 22.84 -4.26 -7.68
CA ASP A 67 23.89 -3.36 -8.16
C ASP A 67 24.55 -2.55 -7.04
N ASN A 68 24.01 -2.58 -5.82
CA ASN A 68 24.43 -1.75 -4.68
C ASN A 68 24.36 -0.24 -4.99
N LEU A 69 23.21 0.21 -5.51
CA LEU A 69 23.03 1.57 -5.97
C LEU A 69 21.81 2.21 -5.30
N GLY A 70 22.00 3.44 -4.82
CA GLY A 70 20.94 4.33 -4.33
C GLY A 70 21.01 5.66 -5.06
N THR A 71 19.95 6.45 -4.99
CA THR A 71 19.84 7.71 -5.74
C THR A 71 19.63 8.92 -4.86
N GLU A 72 19.00 8.75 -3.70
CA GLU A 72 18.46 9.83 -2.88
C GLU A 72 19.31 10.08 -1.62
N GLU A 73 19.52 11.36 -1.32
CA GLU A 73 20.16 11.85 -0.10
C GLU A 73 19.40 13.05 0.46
N LEU A 74 19.27 13.11 1.78
CA LEU A 74 18.72 14.24 2.51
C LEU A 74 19.67 14.61 3.64
N THR A 75 20.23 15.82 3.57
CA THR A 75 21.15 16.35 4.56
C THR A 75 20.48 17.47 5.35
N ILE A 76 20.55 17.42 6.68
CA ILE A 76 20.22 18.55 7.54
C ILE A 76 21.49 19.06 8.21
N ARG A 77 21.76 20.37 8.06
CA ARG A 77 22.91 21.07 8.63
C ARG A 77 22.50 21.91 9.82
N ASN A 78 23.44 22.13 10.74
CA ASN A 78 23.25 22.97 11.93
C ASN A 78 22.00 22.58 12.75
N ILE A 79 21.78 21.27 12.93
CA ILE A 79 20.61 20.71 13.60
C ILE A 79 20.44 21.30 15.01
N LYS A 80 19.24 21.84 15.24
CA LYS A 80 18.71 22.36 16.50
C LYS A 80 17.19 22.41 16.39
N ARG A 81 16.47 22.80 17.46
CA ARG A 81 15.00 22.84 17.44
C ARG A 81 14.41 23.70 16.31
N ASN A 82 15.09 24.76 15.88
CA ASN A 82 14.68 25.52 14.70
C ASN A 82 15.75 25.40 13.60
N ILE A 83 15.41 24.71 12.52
CA ILE A 83 16.28 24.57 11.34
C ILE A 83 16.08 25.80 10.45
N ALA A 84 17.17 26.49 10.11
CA ALA A 84 17.08 27.68 9.26
C ALA A 84 16.77 27.34 7.79
N GLU A 85 16.32 28.33 7.03
CA GLU A 85 16.23 28.28 5.56
C GLU A 85 17.55 27.77 4.94
N GLY A 86 17.47 26.92 3.92
CA GLY A 86 18.61 26.34 3.20
C GLY A 86 19.40 25.27 3.95
N ASN A 87 19.08 24.98 5.23
CA ASN A 87 19.81 23.97 6.01
C ASN A 87 19.31 22.54 5.82
N ILE A 88 18.18 22.33 5.14
CA ILE A 88 17.72 21.02 4.67
C ILE A 88 17.93 20.99 3.17
N GLN A 89 18.74 20.03 2.72
CA GLN A 89 19.06 19.84 1.32
C GLN A 89 18.74 18.41 0.91
N TYR A 90 17.98 18.27 -0.17
CA TYR A 90 17.70 16.99 -0.80
C TYR A 90 18.36 16.94 -2.18
N ARG A 91 18.98 15.80 -2.48
CA ARG A 91 19.66 15.55 -3.75
C ARG A 91 19.25 14.18 -4.27
N THR A 92 18.99 14.10 -5.56
CA THR A 92 18.84 12.81 -6.23
C THR A 92 19.46 12.80 -7.61
N SER A 93 20.09 11.69 -7.99
CA SER A 93 20.76 11.52 -9.27
C SER A 93 20.35 10.21 -9.94
N PRO A 94 20.15 10.18 -11.27
CA PRO A 94 19.77 8.96 -11.96
C PRO A 94 20.94 7.97 -11.98
N ILE A 95 20.63 6.69 -11.78
CA ILE A 95 21.57 5.57 -11.88
C ILE A 95 21.13 4.62 -12.97
N GLU A 96 22.09 3.96 -13.60
CA GLU A 96 21.82 2.94 -14.60
C GLU A 96 21.63 1.58 -13.94
N VAL A 97 20.49 0.93 -14.20
CA VAL A 97 20.15 -0.42 -13.71
C VAL A 97 19.81 -1.34 -14.88
N SER A 98 19.99 -2.65 -14.68
CA SER A 98 19.58 -3.64 -15.67
C SER A 98 18.06 -3.75 -15.73
N PHE A 99 17.52 -3.99 -16.93
CA PHE A 99 16.15 -4.51 -17.04
C PHE A 99 16.10 -5.93 -16.47
N ASP A 100 14.93 -6.35 -15.99
CA ASP A 100 14.72 -7.72 -15.51
C ASP A 100 14.99 -8.72 -16.63
N TYR A 101 14.50 -8.43 -17.85
CA TYR A 101 14.98 -9.13 -19.03
C TYR A 101 16.30 -8.55 -19.52
N SER A 102 17.40 -9.24 -19.18
CA SER A 102 18.77 -8.81 -19.51
C SER A 102 19.03 -8.48 -21.00
N GLY A 103 18.26 -9.06 -21.93
CA GLY A 103 18.38 -8.76 -23.37
C GLY A 103 17.99 -7.32 -23.76
N PHE A 104 17.24 -6.62 -22.91
CA PHE A 104 16.94 -5.19 -23.09
C PHE A 104 18.10 -4.27 -22.70
N GLY A 105 19.12 -4.80 -22.03
CA GLY A 105 20.30 -4.06 -21.60
C GLY A 105 20.06 -3.32 -20.29
N LYS A 106 20.18 -1.98 -20.30
CA LYS A 106 20.03 -1.14 -19.09
C LYS A 106 19.23 0.13 -19.33
N TYR A 107 18.71 0.73 -18.27
CA TYR A 107 18.03 2.04 -18.30
C TYR A 107 18.33 2.86 -17.05
N GLN A 108 18.00 4.15 -17.07
CA GLN A 108 18.16 5.03 -15.91
C GLN A 108 16.92 5.07 -15.04
N VAL A 109 17.13 4.85 -13.74
CA VAL A 109 16.14 5.05 -12.68
C VAL A 109 16.57 6.18 -11.75
N ILE A 110 15.60 6.85 -11.16
CA ILE A 110 15.82 7.88 -10.14
C ILE A 110 14.76 7.76 -9.06
N GLY A 111 15.17 7.77 -7.79
CA GLY A 111 14.27 7.98 -6.67
C GLY A 111 13.91 9.46 -6.58
N PHE A 112 12.62 9.79 -6.47
CA PHE A 112 12.17 11.15 -6.26
C PHE A 112 11.08 11.17 -5.18
N MET A 113 11.41 11.72 -4.01
CA MET A 113 10.54 11.78 -2.84
C MET A 113 10.06 10.38 -2.40
N ALA A 114 11.01 9.43 -2.30
CA ALA A 114 10.83 8.02 -1.89
C ALA A 114 10.06 7.11 -2.87
N ASP A 115 9.86 7.58 -4.10
CA ASP A 115 9.25 6.84 -5.20
C ASP A 115 10.24 6.60 -6.34
N LYS A 116 10.19 5.41 -6.97
CA LYS A 116 11.01 5.06 -8.15
C LYS A 116 10.40 5.66 -9.43
N TYR A 117 11.23 6.30 -10.25
CA TYR A 117 10.89 6.79 -11.59
C TYR A 117 11.92 6.36 -12.63
N PHE A 118 11.49 6.31 -13.87
CA PHE A 118 12.31 6.25 -15.08
C PHE A 118 12.86 7.65 -15.40
N ALA A 119 14.17 7.73 -15.65
CA ALA A 119 14.88 8.98 -15.94
C ALA A 119 15.47 9.03 -17.37
N GLY A 120 15.54 7.91 -18.07
CA GLY A 120 15.99 7.89 -19.46
C GLY A 120 16.54 6.54 -19.95
N TYR A 121 16.72 6.48 -21.27
CA TYR A 121 17.48 5.43 -21.95
C TYR A 121 18.92 5.89 -22.18
N THR A 122 19.84 4.94 -22.15
CA THR A 122 21.28 5.16 -22.35
C THR A 122 21.77 4.45 -23.61
N LYS A 123 23.06 4.57 -23.91
CA LYS A 123 23.69 3.79 -24.97
C LYS A 123 23.65 2.26 -24.74
N ASN A 124 23.34 1.84 -23.52
CA ASN A 124 23.22 0.43 -23.13
C ASN A 124 21.75 -0.06 -23.20
N SER A 125 20.81 0.80 -23.62
CA SER A 125 19.40 0.45 -23.79
C SER A 125 19.18 -0.11 -25.20
N VAL A 126 19.01 -1.42 -25.32
CA VAL A 126 18.69 -2.05 -26.61
C VAL A 126 17.29 -1.65 -27.08
N VAL A 127 16.36 -1.47 -26.13
CA VAL A 127 14.97 -1.05 -26.38
C VAL A 127 14.86 0.30 -27.10
N SER A 128 15.86 1.17 -26.99
CA SER A 128 15.89 2.46 -27.69
C SER A 128 16.86 2.48 -28.87
N ASP A 129 17.19 1.31 -29.43
CA ASP A 129 18.22 1.14 -30.46
C ASP A 129 19.55 1.79 -30.05
N ASN A 130 19.93 1.64 -28.78
CA ASN A 130 21.12 2.24 -28.17
C ASN A 130 21.16 3.79 -28.27
N THR A 131 20.01 4.43 -28.53
CA THR A 131 19.88 5.88 -28.58
C THR A 131 19.64 6.43 -27.17
N VAL A 132 20.46 7.41 -26.77
CA VAL A 132 20.33 8.10 -25.49
C VAL A 132 19.11 9.01 -25.52
N LYS A 133 18.18 8.82 -24.58
CA LYS A 133 16.98 9.67 -24.40
C LYS A 133 16.85 10.02 -22.92
N SER A 134 17.16 11.26 -22.55
CA SER A 134 17.07 11.72 -21.14
C SER A 134 15.72 12.40 -20.89
N THR A 135 14.80 11.68 -20.25
CA THR A 135 13.50 12.24 -19.85
C THR A 135 13.69 13.26 -18.74
N LEU A 136 14.57 12.99 -17.78
CA LEU A 136 14.91 13.92 -16.70
C LEU A 136 15.56 15.21 -17.25
N GLY A 137 16.47 15.09 -18.21
CA GLY A 137 17.06 16.26 -18.89
C GLY A 137 16.04 17.12 -19.63
N SER A 138 14.85 16.57 -19.87
CA SER A 138 13.70 17.25 -20.47
C SER A 138 12.62 17.56 -19.43
N SER A 139 12.99 17.56 -18.14
CA SER A 139 12.12 17.88 -17.00
C SER A 139 10.93 16.92 -16.82
N GLN A 140 11.10 15.63 -17.16
CA GLN A 140 10.04 14.61 -17.08
C GLN A 140 10.50 13.35 -16.34
N LEU A 141 9.74 12.97 -15.31
CA LEU A 141 9.87 11.69 -14.62
C LEU A 141 8.68 10.80 -14.97
N HIS A 142 8.93 9.61 -15.52
CA HIS A 142 7.89 8.63 -15.85
C HIS A 142 7.88 7.50 -14.82
N LYS A 143 6.72 6.92 -14.50
CA LYS A 143 6.67 5.73 -13.64
C LYS A 143 7.07 4.49 -14.44
N VAL A 144 7.84 3.58 -13.85
CA VAL A 144 8.04 2.22 -14.37
C VAL A 144 6.82 1.41 -13.94
N LEU A 145 6.09 0.85 -14.91
CA LEU A 145 4.82 0.14 -14.68
C LEU A 145 4.99 -1.38 -14.72
N LEU A 146 5.84 -1.87 -15.62
CA LEU A 146 6.25 -3.26 -15.75
C LEU A 146 7.75 -3.29 -16.05
N ASP A 147 8.46 -4.20 -15.42
CA ASP A 147 9.86 -4.55 -15.69
C ASP A 147 10.01 -5.95 -15.09
N ASP A 148 9.74 -6.98 -15.88
CA ASP A 148 9.78 -8.36 -15.42
C ASP A 148 10.19 -9.32 -16.54
N GLU A 149 10.65 -10.51 -16.15
CA GLU A 149 10.98 -11.62 -17.06
C GLU A 149 10.08 -12.85 -16.88
N GLU A 150 8.87 -12.66 -16.35
CA GLU A 150 7.92 -13.74 -16.15
C GLU A 150 7.56 -14.41 -17.48
N LYS A 151 7.59 -15.75 -17.49
CA LYS A 151 7.19 -16.52 -18.68
C LYS A 151 5.69 -16.47 -18.84
N ARG A 152 5.24 -15.96 -19.99
CA ARG A 152 3.82 -15.88 -20.35
C ARG A 152 3.59 -16.63 -21.67
N VAL A 153 2.42 -17.25 -21.79
CA VAL A 153 2.00 -17.93 -23.01
C VAL A 153 0.77 -17.20 -23.54
N VAL A 154 0.83 -16.77 -24.80
CA VAL A 154 -0.29 -16.12 -25.47
C VAL A 154 -0.60 -16.89 -26.74
N SER A 155 -1.75 -17.55 -26.75
CA SER A 155 -2.22 -18.29 -27.92
C SER A 155 -2.70 -17.34 -29.02
N GLU A 156 -2.67 -17.81 -30.26
CA GLU A 156 -3.27 -17.10 -31.41
C GLU A 156 -4.75 -16.75 -31.13
N GLY A 157 -5.15 -15.53 -31.48
CA GLY A 157 -6.46 -14.96 -31.19
C GLY A 157 -6.66 -14.44 -29.77
N SER A 158 -5.71 -14.72 -28.85
CA SER A 158 -5.76 -14.29 -27.45
C SER A 158 -5.02 -12.97 -27.21
N THR A 159 -5.11 -12.45 -25.99
CA THR A 159 -4.55 -11.15 -25.59
C THR A 159 -3.71 -11.25 -24.32
N MET A 160 -2.73 -10.35 -24.20
CA MET A 160 -1.99 -10.09 -22.96
C MET A 160 -2.29 -8.66 -22.52
N THR A 161 -2.81 -8.51 -21.29
CA THR A 161 -3.10 -7.21 -20.71
C THR A 161 -1.82 -6.54 -20.21
N LEU A 162 -1.65 -5.26 -20.54
CA LEU A 162 -0.60 -4.38 -20.05
C LEU A 162 -1.21 -3.32 -19.12
N LYS A 163 -0.40 -2.40 -18.59
CA LYS A 163 -0.89 -1.32 -17.72
C LYS A 163 -1.45 -0.17 -18.56
N GLU A 164 -2.25 0.69 -17.92
CA GLU A 164 -2.86 1.86 -18.58
C GLU A 164 -3.64 1.46 -19.85
N GLY A 165 -4.39 0.35 -19.81
CA GLY A 165 -5.30 -0.15 -20.88
C GLY A 165 -4.67 -0.49 -22.21
N TYR A 166 -3.34 -0.59 -22.24
CA TYR A 166 -2.68 -1.27 -23.33
C TYR A 166 -3.00 -2.77 -23.28
N VAL A 167 -3.24 -3.38 -24.42
CA VAL A 167 -3.50 -4.82 -24.57
C VAL A 167 -2.80 -5.30 -25.85
N LEU A 168 -1.89 -6.26 -25.72
CA LEU A 168 -1.25 -6.88 -26.88
C LEU A 168 -2.08 -8.08 -27.36
N LYS A 169 -2.56 -8.05 -28.59
CA LYS A 169 -3.32 -9.14 -29.21
C LYS A 169 -2.45 -9.93 -30.18
N MET A 170 -2.47 -11.26 -30.07
CA MET A 170 -1.85 -12.15 -31.06
C MET A 170 -2.87 -12.40 -32.18
N LYS A 171 -2.66 -11.82 -33.36
CA LYS A 171 -3.64 -11.89 -34.44
C LYS A 171 -3.51 -13.16 -35.27
N GLU A 172 -2.30 -13.47 -35.71
CA GLU A 172 -2.01 -14.61 -36.59
C GLU A 172 -0.58 -15.09 -36.36
N VAL A 173 -0.35 -16.39 -36.49
CA VAL A 173 0.98 -17.00 -36.35
C VAL A 173 1.40 -17.66 -37.67
N ASP A 174 2.51 -17.19 -38.25
CA ASP A 174 3.12 -17.77 -39.44
C ASP A 174 4.49 -18.37 -39.11
N VAL A 175 4.67 -19.67 -39.33
CA VAL A 175 5.93 -20.38 -39.07
C VAL A 175 6.58 -20.94 -40.33
N SER A 176 6.13 -20.52 -41.50
CA SER A 176 6.74 -20.92 -42.77
C SER A 176 8.16 -20.35 -42.97
N ALA A 177 8.51 -19.30 -42.23
CA ALA A 177 9.86 -18.76 -42.06
C ALA A 177 10.46 -19.18 -40.70
N GLY A 178 11.69 -19.71 -40.66
CA GLY A 178 12.40 -19.86 -39.39
C GLY A 178 12.84 -18.48 -38.91
N PRO A 179 12.60 -18.02 -37.67
CA PRO A 179 12.30 -18.70 -36.39
C PRO A 179 10.83 -18.68 -35.90
N GLY A 180 9.84 -18.69 -36.80
CA GLY A 180 8.43 -18.51 -36.48
C GLY A 180 8.10 -17.04 -36.20
N GLN A 181 6.99 -16.56 -36.76
CA GLN A 181 6.57 -15.17 -36.72
C GLN A 181 5.14 -15.06 -36.20
N VAL A 182 4.86 -13.97 -35.50
CA VAL A 182 3.52 -13.64 -35.00
C VAL A 182 3.17 -12.21 -35.39
N TRP A 183 1.99 -12.03 -35.97
CA TRP A 183 1.41 -10.71 -36.15
C TRP A 183 0.76 -10.28 -34.85
N VAL A 184 1.33 -9.23 -34.25
CA VAL A 184 0.84 -8.62 -33.02
C VAL A 184 0.11 -7.33 -33.33
N VAL A 185 -0.95 -7.05 -32.57
CA VAL A 185 -1.69 -5.79 -32.61
C VAL A 185 -1.72 -5.22 -31.21
N LEU A 186 -1.20 -4.02 -31.01
CA LEU A 186 -1.30 -3.30 -29.76
C LEU A 186 -2.57 -2.46 -29.77
N LEU A 187 -3.42 -2.73 -28.80
CA LEU A 187 -4.62 -1.97 -28.54
C LEU A 187 -4.36 -1.03 -27.35
N LYS A 188 -4.95 0.16 -27.41
CA LYS A 188 -5.15 1.06 -26.27
C LYS A 188 -6.64 1.27 -26.17
N ASP A 189 -7.25 0.82 -25.09
CA ASP A 189 -8.67 1.07 -24.78
C ASP A 189 -9.65 0.39 -25.75
N GLY A 190 -9.11 -0.61 -26.45
CA GLY A 190 -9.75 -1.37 -27.51
C GLY A 190 -9.50 -0.87 -28.93
N ASP A 191 -8.86 0.29 -29.09
CA ASP A 191 -8.49 0.84 -30.40
C ASP A 191 -7.05 0.43 -30.76
N GLU A 192 -6.84 0.06 -32.02
CA GLU A 192 -5.51 -0.26 -32.53
C GLU A 192 -4.64 0.99 -32.62
N VAL A 193 -3.52 0.98 -31.89
CA VAL A 193 -2.54 2.08 -31.88
C VAL A 193 -1.24 1.72 -32.59
N ASP A 194 -0.97 0.42 -32.74
CA ASP A 194 0.19 -0.10 -33.45
C ASP A 194 0.01 -1.58 -33.81
N ASN A 195 0.74 -2.07 -34.80
CA ASN A 195 0.79 -3.49 -35.14
C ASN A 195 2.13 -3.81 -35.82
N ASP A 196 2.62 -5.03 -35.63
CA ASP A 196 3.88 -5.47 -36.22
C ASP A 196 3.94 -7.00 -36.39
N VAL A 197 4.86 -7.48 -37.22
CA VAL A 197 5.17 -8.90 -37.37
C VAL A 197 6.50 -9.19 -36.68
N VAL A 198 6.46 -9.97 -35.61
CA VAL A 198 7.59 -10.19 -34.70
C VAL A 198 8.01 -11.65 -34.76
N SER A 199 9.31 -11.92 -34.89
CA SER A 199 9.82 -13.30 -34.92
C SER A 199 10.12 -13.83 -33.52
N GLY A 200 10.21 -15.15 -33.37
CA GLY A 200 10.80 -15.75 -32.19
C GLY A 200 12.23 -15.25 -31.98
N ARG A 201 12.55 -14.88 -30.74
CA ARG A 201 13.76 -14.20 -30.25
C ARG A 201 13.87 -12.71 -30.56
N ASP A 202 12.86 -12.11 -31.20
CA ASP A 202 12.82 -10.67 -31.43
C ASP A 202 12.03 -9.94 -30.32
N THR A 203 12.13 -8.62 -30.35
CA THR A 203 11.44 -7.74 -29.39
C THR A 203 10.51 -6.82 -30.15
N TYR A 204 9.25 -6.77 -29.73
CA TYR A 204 8.30 -5.74 -30.13
C TYR A 204 8.53 -4.49 -29.29
N VAL A 205 8.69 -3.32 -29.92
CA VAL A 205 8.85 -2.04 -29.24
C VAL A 205 7.82 -1.05 -29.76
N TYR A 206 7.01 -0.51 -28.86
CA TYR A 206 6.09 0.59 -29.17
C TYR A 206 6.64 1.91 -28.63
N SER A 207 6.81 2.87 -29.53
CA SER A 207 7.29 4.21 -29.23
C SER A 207 6.26 5.26 -29.62
N LYS A 208 6.08 6.28 -28.79
CA LYS A 208 5.25 7.45 -29.13
C LYS A 208 5.80 8.72 -28.51
N LYS A 209 5.27 9.87 -28.93
CA LYS A 209 5.55 11.14 -28.26
C LYS A 209 4.96 11.11 -26.84
N ALA A 210 5.77 11.45 -25.84
CA ALA A 210 5.34 11.61 -24.45
C ALA A 210 5.92 12.90 -23.87
N GLY A 211 5.05 13.90 -23.67
CA GLY A 211 5.47 15.27 -23.34
C GLY A 211 6.36 15.88 -24.43
N SER A 212 7.54 16.34 -24.03
CA SER A 212 8.60 16.87 -24.88
C SER A 212 9.45 15.80 -25.58
N GLN A 213 9.35 14.53 -25.17
CA GLN A 213 10.09 13.45 -25.80
C GLN A 213 9.37 12.97 -27.05
N SER A 214 10.01 13.14 -28.21
CA SER A 214 9.58 12.50 -29.45
C SER A 214 10.04 11.05 -29.48
N ASP A 215 9.16 10.15 -29.92
CA ASP A 215 9.50 8.75 -30.18
C ASP A 215 10.14 8.07 -28.97
N LEU A 216 9.50 8.17 -27.80
CA LEU A 216 9.95 7.53 -26.57
C LEU A 216 9.43 6.08 -26.55
N PRO A 217 10.30 5.07 -26.48
CA PRO A 217 9.86 3.69 -26.25
C PRO A 217 9.09 3.61 -24.93
N LEU A 218 7.82 3.21 -25.01
CA LEU A 218 6.95 3.06 -23.84
C LEU A 218 6.75 1.61 -23.43
N ILE A 219 6.71 0.70 -24.41
CA ILE A 219 6.46 -0.74 -24.20
C ILE A 219 7.51 -1.53 -24.98
N ALA A 220 8.12 -2.53 -24.35
CA ALA A 220 8.98 -3.51 -24.99
C ALA A 220 8.61 -4.92 -24.55
N ILE A 221 8.44 -5.84 -25.50
CA ILE A 221 7.96 -7.20 -25.24
C ILE A 221 8.83 -8.19 -26.00
N HIS A 222 9.54 -9.04 -25.28
CA HIS A 222 10.44 -10.04 -25.86
C HIS A 222 9.73 -11.38 -26.08
N PHE A 223 9.80 -11.86 -27.31
CA PHE A 223 9.27 -13.16 -27.72
C PHE A 223 10.37 -14.20 -27.62
N ASP A 224 10.34 -15.07 -26.61
CA ASP A 224 11.34 -16.15 -26.42
C ASP A 224 11.23 -17.18 -27.55
N SER A 225 10.01 -17.60 -27.87
CA SER A 225 9.73 -18.49 -29.01
C SER A 225 8.31 -18.35 -29.54
N VAL A 226 8.13 -18.63 -30.83
CA VAL A 226 6.83 -18.74 -31.47
C VAL A 226 6.65 -20.19 -31.91
N PHE A 227 5.56 -20.81 -31.48
CA PHE A 227 5.30 -22.23 -31.67
C PHE A 227 4.01 -22.45 -32.45
N ARG A 228 4.06 -23.41 -33.39
CA ARG A 228 2.91 -23.94 -34.10
C ARG A 228 2.72 -25.40 -33.71
N GLY A 229 1.68 -25.67 -32.93
CA GLY A 229 1.24 -27.02 -32.62
C GLY A 229 0.27 -27.56 -33.67
N LYS A 230 -0.10 -28.83 -33.54
CA LYS A 230 -1.19 -29.42 -34.35
C LYS A 230 -2.56 -28.86 -33.97
N GLU A 231 -2.70 -28.36 -32.74
CA GLU A 231 -3.97 -27.93 -32.14
C GLU A 231 -3.95 -26.46 -31.70
N VAL A 232 -2.80 -25.92 -31.30
CA VAL A 232 -2.66 -24.55 -30.80
C VAL A 232 -1.38 -23.91 -31.33
N ASN A 233 -1.50 -22.66 -31.77
CA ASN A 233 -0.37 -21.79 -32.09
C ASN A 233 -0.22 -20.79 -30.95
N ALA A 234 1.00 -20.56 -30.48
CA ALA A 234 1.25 -19.71 -29.32
C ALA A 234 2.60 -19.01 -29.39
N ALA A 235 2.66 -17.83 -28.80
CA ALA A 235 3.88 -17.11 -28.50
C ALA A 235 4.23 -17.28 -27.02
N PHE A 236 5.51 -17.57 -26.75
CA PHE A 236 6.09 -17.58 -25.42
C PHE A 236 6.82 -16.25 -25.23
N ILE A 237 6.34 -15.45 -24.28
CA ILE A 237 6.90 -14.15 -23.93
C ILE A 237 7.77 -14.34 -22.69
N LYS A 238 8.98 -13.76 -22.71
CA LYS A 238 9.87 -13.74 -21.57
C LYS A 238 10.61 -12.40 -21.54
N GLY A 239 9.99 -11.42 -20.91
CA GLY A 239 10.48 -10.05 -20.86
C GLY A 239 9.41 -9.05 -21.26
N VAL A 240 8.95 -8.26 -20.30
CA VAL A 240 8.01 -7.16 -20.53
C VAL A 240 8.52 -5.93 -19.78
N PHE A 241 8.69 -4.84 -20.50
CA PHE A 241 9.00 -3.53 -19.94
C PHE A 241 7.93 -2.53 -20.38
N GLN A 242 7.44 -1.73 -19.43
CA GLN A 242 6.50 -0.65 -19.70
C GLN A 242 6.76 0.55 -18.78
N ILE A 243 6.79 1.74 -19.35
CA ILE A 243 6.72 3.01 -18.61
C ILE A 243 5.38 3.71 -18.85
N SER A 244 4.98 4.54 -17.88
CA SER A 244 3.79 5.37 -17.99
C SER A 244 3.96 6.41 -19.08
N GLU A 245 2.92 6.59 -19.89
CA GLU A 245 2.89 7.69 -20.86
C GLU A 245 2.67 9.06 -20.18
N TYR A 246 2.14 9.04 -18.95
CA TYR A 246 2.03 10.20 -18.08
C TYR A 246 3.35 10.42 -17.34
N TYR A 247 3.63 11.68 -16.99
CA TYR A 247 4.87 12.05 -16.33
C TYR A 247 4.66 13.14 -15.27
N THR A 248 5.55 13.14 -14.28
CA THR A 248 5.68 14.20 -13.30
C THR A 248 6.65 15.26 -13.85
N PRO A 249 6.19 16.51 -14.08
CA PRO A 249 7.09 17.58 -14.48
C PRO A 249 7.96 18.03 -13.31
N VAL A 250 9.24 18.34 -13.58
CA VAL A 250 10.19 18.85 -12.57
C VAL A 250 10.95 20.06 -13.11
N LYS A 251 10.72 21.24 -12.52
CA LYS A 251 11.36 22.51 -12.92
C LYS A 251 11.94 23.24 -11.72
N SER A 252 12.99 24.01 -11.95
CA SER A 252 13.52 24.92 -10.92
C SER A 252 12.44 25.92 -10.49
N GLY A 253 12.33 26.14 -9.18
CA GLY A 253 11.27 26.92 -8.53
C GLY A 253 10.00 26.12 -8.22
N ASP A 254 9.87 24.86 -8.64
CA ASP A 254 8.75 24.03 -8.21
C ASP A 254 8.84 23.73 -6.71
N ARG A 255 7.80 24.10 -5.98
CA ARG A 255 7.65 23.83 -4.54
C ARG A 255 6.90 22.53 -4.28
N TYR A 256 7.41 21.76 -3.32
CA TYR A 256 6.85 20.52 -2.77
C TYR A 256 6.93 20.60 -1.24
N GLY A 257 5.80 20.84 -0.58
CA GLY A 257 5.78 21.05 0.88
C GLY A 257 6.67 22.23 1.28
N GLN A 258 7.62 21.97 2.18
CA GLN A 258 8.60 22.95 2.67
C GLN A 258 9.82 23.10 1.76
N MET A 259 9.95 22.25 0.73
CA MET A 259 11.12 22.18 -0.15
C MET A 259 10.84 22.80 -1.52
N GLU A 260 11.84 23.41 -2.14
CA GLU A 260 11.78 23.96 -3.49
C GLU A 260 12.92 23.41 -4.35
N ILE A 261 12.65 23.08 -5.62
CA ILE A 261 13.67 22.65 -6.57
C ILE A 261 14.61 23.83 -6.87
N SER A 262 15.84 23.76 -6.36
CA SER A 262 16.90 24.73 -6.65
C SER A 262 17.59 24.42 -7.98
N GLY A 263 17.65 23.15 -8.39
CA GLY A 263 18.28 22.72 -9.65
C GLY A 263 17.68 21.45 -10.22
N VAL A 264 17.58 21.38 -11.54
CA VAL A 264 17.17 20.17 -12.28
C VAL A 264 17.90 20.11 -13.62
N GLY A 265 18.39 18.92 -13.96
CA GLY A 265 18.99 18.63 -15.25
C GLY A 265 19.19 17.13 -15.44
N SER A 266 19.83 16.71 -16.53
CA SER A 266 20.07 15.28 -16.80
C SER A 266 20.91 14.58 -15.73
N GLY A 267 21.67 15.34 -14.94
CA GLY A 267 22.49 14.82 -13.84
C GLY A 267 21.74 14.61 -12.52
N GLY A 268 20.54 15.17 -12.33
CA GLY A 268 19.82 15.06 -11.06
C GLY A 268 18.88 16.22 -10.74
N ILE A 269 18.30 16.15 -9.53
CA ILE A 269 17.42 17.15 -8.93
C ILE A 269 18.02 17.55 -7.57
N GLU A 270 18.03 18.85 -7.30
CA GLU A 270 18.43 19.44 -6.01
C GLU A 270 17.28 20.27 -5.46
N MET A 271 17.04 20.14 -4.15
CA MET A 271 15.98 20.87 -3.45
C MET A 271 16.47 21.39 -2.10
N GLU A 272 15.93 22.53 -1.67
CA GLU A 272 16.26 23.16 -0.39
C GLU A 272 14.99 23.68 0.30
N ASN A 273 15.00 23.75 1.63
CA ASN A 273 13.89 24.33 2.38
C ASN A 273 13.89 25.86 2.26
N THR A 274 12.76 26.46 1.92
CA THR A 274 12.67 27.92 1.69
C THR A 274 12.33 28.73 2.94
N ASN A 275 11.98 28.08 4.04
CA ASN A 275 11.62 28.70 5.30
C ASN A 275 12.27 27.94 6.46
N SER A 276 12.32 28.55 7.65
CA SER A 276 12.72 27.83 8.84
C SER A 276 11.70 26.75 9.22
N ILE A 277 12.18 25.64 9.79
CA ILE A 277 11.36 24.50 10.24
C ILE A 277 11.51 24.34 11.74
N ASP A 278 10.38 24.28 12.44
CA ASP A 278 10.33 24.11 13.90
C ASP A 278 10.10 22.64 14.31
N LEU A 279 11.11 22.07 14.97
CA LEU A 279 11.14 20.74 15.55
C LEU A 279 10.72 20.79 17.03
N SER A 280 9.53 21.35 17.26
CA SER A 280 8.88 21.32 18.57
C SER A 280 8.50 19.88 18.97
N PRO A 281 8.47 19.56 20.28
CA PRO A 281 8.10 18.22 20.76
C PRO A 281 6.76 17.74 20.20
N GLY A 282 6.70 16.45 19.83
CA GLY A 282 5.50 15.79 19.29
C GLY A 282 5.07 16.27 17.89
N ASN A 283 5.83 17.18 17.27
CA ASN A 283 5.46 17.76 15.99
C ASN A 283 5.71 16.79 14.83
N THR A 284 4.84 16.84 13.82
CA THR A 284 5.06 16.20 12.52
C THR A 284 5.15 17.26 11.45
N ILE A 285 6.27 17.30 10.73
CA ILE A 285 6.51 18.24 9.65
C ILE A 285 6.33 17.51 8.33
N ASP A 286 5.36 17.94 7.52
CA ASP A 286 5.23 17.51 6.14
C ASP A 286 6.30 18.19 5.28
N LEU A 287 7.33 17.44 4.87
CA LEU A 287 8.54 18.01 4.29
C LEU A 287 8.42 18.17 2.77
N MET A 288 8.18 17.08 2.04
CA MET A 288 7.97 17.07 0.59
C MET A 288 7.40 15.74 0.11
N GLY A 289 6.47 15.76 -0.85
CA GLY A 289 5.89 14.54 -1.43
C GLY A 289 5.32 13.62 -0.35
N ASN A 290 5.89 12.42 -0.20
CA ASN A 290 5.51 11.45 0.83
C ASN A 290 6.40 11.52 2.09
N LEU A 291 7.39 12.41 2.15
CA LEU A 291 8.39 12.48 3.21
C LEU A 291 8.00 13.46 4.30
N GLN A 292 8.13 13.01 5.54
CA GLN A 292 7.85 13.78 6.75
C GLN A 292 9.02 13.72 7.73
N ILE A 293 9.11 14.70 8.62
CA ILE A 293 9.96 14.64 9.81
C ILE A 293 9.05 14.45 11.02
N LYS A 294 9.26 13.35 11.75
CA LYS A 294 8.59 13.05 13.01
C LYS A 294 9.51 13.44 14.15
N VAL A 295 9.03 14.29 15.06
CA VAL A 295 9.79 14.77 16.22
C VAL A 295 9.23 14.12 17.47
N ALA A 296 10.12 13.60 18.31
CA ALA A 296 9.75 13.01 19.58
C ALA A 296 9.02 14.01 20.47
N ASP A 297 8.01 13.56 21.22
CA ASP A 297 7.44 14.34 22.33
C ASP A 297 8.35 14.26 23.56
N SER A 298 9.50 14.93 23.45
CA SER A 298 10.52 14.95 24.50
C SER A 298 11.24 16.29 24.61
N SER A 299 11.76 16.55 25.81
CA SER A 299 12.74 17.62 26.04
C SER A 299 14.03 17.41 25.26
N ASP A 300 14.41 16.16 25.00
CA ASP A 300 15.54 15.83 24.14
C ASP A 300 15.11 15.90 22.67
N LEU A 301 15.93 16.55 21.83
CA LEU A 301 15.64 16.61 20.41
C LEU A 301 15.99 15.27 19.76
N ARG A 302 14.95 14.50 19.46
CA ARG A 302 14.99 13.28 18.66
C ARG A 302 14.01 13.42 17.50
N PHE A 303 14.44 13.04 16.30
CA PHE A 303 13.55 13.04 15.16
C PHE A 303 13.99 12.04 14.09
N ALA A 304 13.07 11.67 13.22
CA ALA A 304 13.30 10.71 12.17
C ALA A 304 12.55 11.08 10.89
N LEU A 305 13.07 10.61 9.76
CA LEU A 305 12.30 10.61 8.52
C LEU A 305 11.19 9.56 8.60
N SER A 306 10.03 9.93 8.07
CA SER A 306 8.87 9.07 7.87
C SER A 306 8.46 9.14 6.40
N VAL A 307 7.88 8.06 5.88
CA VAL A 307 7.29 8.04 4.54
C VAL A 307 5.83 7.63 4.59
N GLU A 308 4.98 8.28 3.81
CA GLU A 308 3.62 7.81 3.55
C GLU A 308 3.64 6.80 2.40
N LYS A 309 3.30 5.54 2.70
CA LYS A 309 3.17 4.48 1.69
C LYS A 309 1.90 3.68 1.93
N THR A 310 1.34 3.18 0.84
CA THR A 310 0.13 2.34 0.83
C THR A 310 0.40 1.05 0.09
N GLY A 311 -0.45 0.04 0.32
CA GLY A 311 -0.28 -1.27 -0.30
C GLY A 311 0.75 -2.14 0.42
N THR A 312 1.28 -3.12 -0.30
CA THR A 312 2.30 -4.03 0.20
C THR A 312 3.68 -3.54 -0.21
N PHE A 313 4.61 -3.46 0.74
CA PHE A 313 5.97 -3.04 0.47
C PHE A 313 6.93 -3.58 1.53
N GLU A 314 8.22 -3.50 1.23
CA GLU A 314 9.29 -3.99 2.07
C GLU A 314 9.86 -2.87 2.96
N VAL A 315 10.05 -3.14 4.25
CA VAL A 315 10.84 -2.31 5.16
C VAL A 315 12.15 -3.02 5.46
N ARG A 316 13.24 -2.55 4.83
CA ARG A 316 14.59 -3.10 4.99
C ARG A 316 15.34 -2.47 6.17
N GLY A 317 16.30 -3.21 6.72
CA GLY A 317 17.38 -2.68 7.51
C GLY A 317 18.58 -2.26 6.66
N THR A 318 19.60 -1.70 7.31
CA THR A 318 20.87 -1.36 6.67
C THR A 318 21.57 -2.59 6.08
N VAL A 319 22.27 -2.40 4.97
CA VAL A 319 22.80 -3.50 4.15
C VAL A 319 24.12 -4.05 4.72
N TYR A 320 24.29 -5.38 4.74
CA TYR A 320 25.57 -6.05 4.98
C TYR A 320 26.46 -5.95 3.72
N PRO A 321 27.79 -5.68 3.82
CA PRO A 321 28.60 -5.63 5.03
C PRO A 321 28.77 -4.23 5.65
N ALA A 322 27.95 -3.24 5.28
CA ALA A 322 28.04 -1.92 5.92
C ALA A 322 27.72 -2.00 7.44
N THR A 323 26.87 -2.96 7.82
CA THR A 323 26.68 -3.40 9.20
C THR A 323 26.55 -4.92 9.27
N ASP A 324 26.94 -5.49 10.41
CA ASP A 324 26.65 -6.86 10.84
C ASP A 324 25.78 -6.89 12.11
N VAL A 325 25.33 -5.72 12.57
CA VAL A 325 24.44 -5.53 13.72
C VAL A 325 23.24 -4.69 13.31
N TRP A 326 22.05 -5.20 13.58
CA TRP A 326 20.78 -4.51 13.40
C TRP A 326 20.13 -4.22 14.73
N THR A 327 19.75 -2.97 14.92
CA THR A 327 19.03 -2.44 16.08
C THR A 327 17.84 -1.60 15.58
N PRO A 328 16.94 -1.10 16.45
CA PRO A 328 15.83 -0.28 15.98
C PRO A 328 16.28 1.03 15.31
N MET A 329 17.54 1.42 15.47
CA MET A 329 18.13 2.59 14.83
C MET A 329 18.44 2.37 13.35
N ASN A 330 18.66 1.13 12.90
CA ASN A 330 19.05 0.85 11.50
C ASN A 330 18.23 -0.28 10.85
N PHE A 331 17.24 -0.82 11.56
CA PHE A 331 16.25 -1.75 11.02
C PHE A 331 14.83 -1.31 11.41
N GLY A 332 14.28 -0.40 10.61
CA GLY A 332 12.87 0.00 10.69
C GLY A 332 12.54 1.21 9.82
N LEU A 333 11.25 1.55 9.72
CA LEU A 333 10.73 2.69 8.99
C LEU A 333 9.53 3.29 9.74
N ASN A 334 9.53 4.62 9.88
CA ASN A 334 8.36 5.33 10.38
C ASN A 334 7.40 5.53 9.21
N ILE A 335 6.15 5.16 9.42
CA ILE A 335 5.09 5.24 8.44
C ILE A 335 3.93 5.95 9.12
N GLY A 336 3.84 7.26 8.89
CA GLY A 336 3.01 8.13 9.72
C GLY A 336 3.43 8.04 11.19
N GLY A 337 2.51 7.70 12.09
CA GLY A 337 2.81 7.45 13.51
C GLY A 337 3.02 5.98 13.85
N SER A 338 3.10 5.08 12.87
CA SER A 338 3.44 3.67 13.08
C SER A 338 4.93 3.44 12.86
N ASN A 339 5.52 2.52 13.62
CA ASN A 339 6.88 2.04 13.43
C ASN A 339 6.84 0.60 12.94
N ILE A 340 7.43 0.34 11.77
CA ILE A 340 7.61 -1.00 11.22
C ILE A 340 9.08 -1.38 11.28
N GLY A 341 9.36 -2.63 11.65
CA GLY A 341 10.70 -3.16 11.85
C GLY A 341 10.92 -3.38 13.34
N PHE A 342 12.15 -3.30 13.81
CA PHE A 342 12.39 -3.41 15.25
C PHE A 342 11.68 -2.28 16.01
N TYR A 343 11.01 -2.68 17.09
CA TYR A 343 10.24 -1.78 17.92
C TYR A 343 11.14 -0.66 18.45
N TYR A 344 10.67 0.58 18.27
CA TYR A 344 11.30 1.75 18.85
C TYR A 344 10.25 2.81 19.17
N ASP A 345 10.15 3.15 20.44
CA ASP A 345 9.46 4.32 20.94
C ASP A 345 10.45 5.49 20.96
N MET A 346 10.23 6.43 20.03
CA MET A 346 11.11 7.58 19.85
C MET A 346 10.92 8.65 20.92
N ASP A 347 9.80 8.66 21.64
CA ASP A 347 9.50 9.64 22.69
C ASP A 347 10.26 9.28 23.98
N ASN A 348 10.35 7.98 24.27
CA ASN A 348 11.02 7.44 25.46
C ASN A 348 12.44 6.90 25.21
N ASP A 349 12.88 6.78 23.95
CA ASP A 349 14.16 6.13 23.56
C ASP A 349 14.19 4.65 23.98
N VAL A 350 13.08 3.97 23.75
CA VAL A 350 12.87 2.59 24.18
C VAL A 350 12.83 1.65 22.99
N GLY A 351 13.62 0.58 23.04
CA GLY A 351 13.75 -0.43 21.99
C GLY A 351 15.11 -1.12 22.05
N LYS A 352 15.15 -2.39 22.50
CA LYS A 352 16.39 -3.18 22.69
C LYS A 352 16.46 -4.46 21.86
N GLU A 353 15.72 -4.54 20.78
CA GLU A 353 15.91 -5.63 19.82
C GLU A 353 17.28 -5.50 19.13
N ASN A 354 18.01 -6.60 19.03
CA ASN A 354 19.32 -6.65 18.40
C ASN A 354 19.46 -7.96 17.62
N LEU A 355 19.85 -7.87 16.35
CA LEU A 355 20.20 -9.01 15.52
C LEU A 355 21.64 -8.84 15.06
N LYS A 356 22.50 -9.80 15.37
CA LYS A 356 23.94 -9.72 15.11
C LYS A 356 24.44 -10.95 14.39
N ILE A 357 25.27 -10.73 13.36
CA ILE A 357 26.08 -11.78 12.76
C ILE A 357 27.42 -11.79 13.45
N GLU A 358 27.70 -12.83 14.24
CA GLU A 358 29.00 -13.01 14.86
C GLU A 358 30.04 -13.54 13.87
N ARG A 359 29.60 -14.34 12.89
CA ARG A 359 30.48 -14.92 11.88
C ARG A 359 29.72 -15.32 10.62
N ILE A 360 30.34 -15.08 9.49
CA ILE A 360 29.89 -15.54 8.17
C ILE A 360 31.07 -16.13 7.39
N ASN A 361 30.84 -17.27 6.74
CA ASN A 361 31.82 -17.98 5.93
C ASN A 361 31.34 -17.98 4.47
N GLY A 362 31.79 -17.01 3.68
CA GLY A 362 31.28 -16.81 2.32
C GLY A 362 29.78 -16.52 2.34
N ARG A 363 28.98 -17.40 1.74
CA ARG A 363 27.50 -17.30 1.70
C ARG A 363 26.80 -18.14 2.76
N THR A 364 27.47 -18.43 3.87
CA THR A 364 26.90 -19.28 4.91
C THR A 364 27.14 -18.68 6.28
N ILE A 365 26.06 -18.46 7.03
CA ILE A 365 26.14 -18.15 8.46
C ILE A 365 26.16 -19.49 9.20
N PRO A 366 27.24 -19.85 9.90
CA PRO A 366 27.29 -21.13 10.63
C PRO A 366 26.23 -21.20 11.73
N GLU A 367 25.94 -22.41 12.20
CA GLU A 367 25.07 -22.64 13.37
C GLU A 367 25.51 -21.78 14.58
N GLY A 368 24.55 -21.17 15.26
CA GLY A 368 24.78 -20.36 16.44
C GLY A 368 25.55 -19.06 16.20
N LYS A 369 25.63 -18.56 14.96
CA LYS A 369 26.40 -17.35 14.59
C LYS A 369 25.54 -16.19 14.09
N LEU A 370 24.23 -16.38 13.96
CA LEU A 370 23.22 -15.32 13.93
C LEU A 370 22.57 -15.29 15.31
N VAL A 371 22.71 -14.18 16.02
CA VAL A 371 22.25 -14.00 17.41
C VAL A 371 21.19 -12.91 17.42
N TYR A 372 20.00 -13.23 17.92
CA TYR A 372 18.97 -12.26 18.23
C TYR A 372 18.85 -12.11 19.75
N SER A 373 18.73 -10.89 20.24
CA SER A 373 18.54 -10.60 21.66
C SER A 373 17.56 -9.46 21.84
N THR A 374 16.73 -9.52 22.87
CA THR A 374 15.82 -8.43 23.25
C THR A 374 15.66 -8.35 24.76
N PHE A 375 15.43 -7.14 25.28
CA PHE A 375 15.40 -6.83 26.70
C PHE A 375 14.18 -5.94 26.99
N PRO A 376 13.47 -6.16 28.12
CA PRO A 376 12.37 -5.28 28.51
C PRO A 376 12.91 -3.93 28.98
N GLU A 377 12.12 -2.88 28.74
CA GLU A 377 12.38 -1.52 29.22
C GLU A 377 11.10 -0.90 29.79
N GLU A 378 11.27 -0.07 30.80
CA GLU A 378 10.18 0.65 31.45
C GLU A 378 9.78 1.87 30.59
N VAL A 379 8.48 2.02 30.33
CA VAL A 379 7.87 3.15 29.62
C VAL A 379 6.72 3.71 30.45
N SER A 380 6.45 5.02 30.30
CA SER A 380 5.27 5.64 30.88
C SER A 380 3.99 5.16 30.19
N PHE A 381 2.91 5.00 30.95
CA PHE A 381 1.57 4.95 30.35
C PHE A 381 1.21 6.32 29.76
N ASP A 382 0.37 6.33 28.73
CA ASP A 382 -0.14 7.58 28.13
C ASP A 382 -0.86 8.43 29.19
N TYR A 383 -1.69 7.78 30.02
CA TYR A 383 -2.20 8.42 31.23
C TYR A 383 -1.15 8.33 32.35
N THR A 384 -0.45 9.45 32.56
CA THR A 384 0.66 9.56 33.53
C THR A 384 0.31 9.14 34.96
N GLY A 385 -0.97 9.20 35.36
CA GLY A 385 -1.42 8.73 36.69
C GLY A 385 -1.30 7.22 36.89
N PHE A 386 -1.13 6.42 35.82
CA PHE A 386 -0.86 4.99 35.92
C PHE A 386 0.62 4.67 36.19
N GLY A 387 1.52 5.65 36.02
CA GLY A 387 2.96 5.49 36.24
C GLY A 387 3.66 4.87 35.03
N GLU A 388 4.30 3.71 35.22
CA GLU A 388 5.11 3.05 34.19
C GLU A 388 4.86 1.54 34.12
N TYR A 389 5.22 0.91 32.99
CA TYR A 389 5.18 -0.54 32.78
C TYR A 389 6.35 -1.00 31.88
N GLU A 390 6.65 -2.30 31.88
CA GLU A 390 7.69 -2.87 31.03
C GLU A 390 7.12 -3.27 29.65
N VAL A 391 7.79 -2.82 28.60
CA VAL A 391 7.58 -3.24 27.21
C VAL A 391 8.80 -4.00 26.70
N ILE A 392 8.57 -4.90 25.75
CA ILE A 392 9.64 -5.61 25.04
C ILE A 392 9.29 -5.73 23.56
N GLY A 393 10.26 -5.48 22.69
CA GLY A 393 10.15 -5.82 21.27
C GLY A 393 10.42 -7.31 21.09
N PHE A 394 9.56 -8.04 20.38
CA PHE A 394 9.80 -9.44 20.06
C PHE A 394 9.43 -9.73 18.60
N MET A 395 10.42 -10.05 17.77
CA MET A 395 10.27 -10.24 16.34
C MET A 395 9.57 -9.06 15.65
N ALA A 396 10.07 -7.84 15.86
CA ALA A 396 9.55 -6.61 15.24
C ALA A 396 8.14 -6.18 15.68
N ASP A 397 7.68 -6.66 16.84
CA ASP A 397 6.38 -6.34 17.43
C ASP A 397 6.53 -5.89 18.89
N LYS A 398 5.71 -4.92 19.34
CA LYS A 398 5.62 -4.49 20.75
C LYS A 398 4.81 -5.49 21.58
N TYR A 399 5.33 -5.86 22.75
CA TYR A 399 4.64 -6.64 23.77
C TYR A 399 4.80 -6.02 25.16
N PHE A 400 3.83 -6.28 26.02
CA PHE A 400 3.89 -6.07 27.46
C PHE A 400 4.74 -7.17 28.11
N ALA A 401 5.67 -6.78 28.98
CA ALA A 401 6.61 -7.65 29.69
C ALA A 401 6.39 -7.68 31.20
N GLY A 402 5.70 -6.69 31.77
CA GLY A 402 5.39 -6.68 33.20
C GLY A 402 4.94 -5.35 33.77
N TYR A 403 4.41 -5.42 35.00
CA TYR A 403 4.20 -4.28 35.88
C TYR A 403 5.38 -4.14 36.83
N THR A 404 5.79 -2.90 37.09
CA THR A 404 6.90 -2.56 37.97
C THR A 404 6.39 -2.01 39.30
N LYS A 405 7.32 -1.62 40.18
CA LYS A 405 6.99 -0.90 41.42
C LYS A 405 6.38 0.49 41.15
N ASN A 406 6.57 1.03 39.94
CA ASN A 406 6.06 2.33 39.52
C ASN A 406 4.66 2.21 38.88
N SER A 407 4.14 1.00 38.69
CA SER A 407 2.81 0.77 38.14
C SER A 407 1.72 0.98 39.21
N ALA A 408 1.00 2.09 39.13
CA ALA A 408 -0.13 2.35 40.04
C ALA A 408 -1.28 1.35 39.80
N VAL A 409 -1.44 0.87 38.56
CA VAL A 409 -2.47 -0.12 38.15
C VAL A 409 -2.33 -1.47 38.87
N SER A 410 -1.11 -1.84 39.29
CA SER A 410 -0.86 -3.05 40.08
C SER A 410 -0.62 -2.74 41.57
N GLU A 411 -0.96 -1.54 42.02
CA GLU A 411 -0.70 -1.04 43.38
C GLU A 411 0.80 -1.15 43.77
N GLY A 412 1.70 -0.98 42.79
CA GLY A 412 3.15 -1.14 42.96
C GLY A 412 3.61 -2.59 43.12
N THR A 413 2.72 -3.57 42.94
CA THR A 413 3.08 -4.99 42.91
C THR A 413 3.79 -5.33 41.61
N VAL A 414 5.06 -5.73 41.71
CA VAL A 414 5.86 -6.16 40.56
C VAL A 414 5.33 -7.48 40.03
N LYS A 415 5.02 -7.54 38.73
CA LYS A 415 4.56 -8.74 38.01
C LYS A 415 5.32 -8.83 36.70
N SER A 416 6.23 -9.79 36.54
CA SER A 416 6.98 -10.00 35.30
C SER A 416 6.33 -11.10 34.47
N THR A 417 5.51 -10.71 33.47
CA THR A 417 4.90 -11.69 32.57
C THR A 417 5.96 -12.39 31.73
N LEU A 418 7.03 -11.68 31.34
CA LEU A 418 8.18 -12.27 30.66
C LEU A 418 8.90 -13.30 31.54
N GLY A 419 9.12 -13.00 32.82
CA GLY A 419 9.67 -13.96 33.78
C GLY A 419 8.78 -15.20 34.00
N SER A 420 7.49 -15.05 33.73
CA SER A 420 6.50 -16.11 33.66
C SER A 420 6.31 -16.72 32.27
N ASN A 421 7.23 -16.45 31.33
CA ASN A 421 7.26 -16.99 29.97
C ASN A 421 6.07 -16.56 29.09
N GLN A 422 5.53 -15.35 29.32
CA GLN A 422 4.34 -14.82 28.65
C GLN A 422 4.58 -13.42 28.07
N LEU A 423 4.28 -13.26 26.80
CA LEU A 423 4.26 -11.98 26.11
C LEU A 423 2.81 -11.62 25.73
N HIS A 424 2.30 -10.52 26.28
CA HIS A 424 0.95 -10.02 26.01
C HIS A 424 1.00 -8.86 25.03
N LYS A 425 0.02 -8.74 24.12
CA LYS A 425 -0.10 -7.53 23.29
C LYS A 425 -0.64 -6.37 24.13
N VAL A 426 -0.10 -5.17 23.95
CA VAL A 426 -0.73 -3.93 24.43
C VAL A 426 -1.82 -3.58 23.41
N LEU A 427 -3.06 -3.49 23.85
CA LEU A 427 -4.23 -3.29 22.99
C LEU A 427 -4.77 -1.86 23.02
N LEU A 428 -4.72 -1.22 24.19
CA LEU A 428 -5.05 0.18 24.41
C LEU A 428 -4.06 0.75 25.44
N ASP A 429 -3.57 1.94 25.16
CA ASP A 429 -2.80 2.79 26.07
C ASP A 429 -3.05 4.20 25.54
N ASP A 430 -3.97 4.94 26.15
CA ASP A 430 -4.28 6.31 25.73
C ASP A 430 -4.90 7.15 26.85
N ASP A 431 -4.70 8.46 26.81
CA ASP A 431 -5.20 9.43 27.81
C ASP A 431 -6.46 10.20 27.35
N ASN A 432 -7.12 9.75 26.28
CA ASN A 432 -8.22 10.50 25.68
C ASN A 432 -9.41 10.62 26.63
N LYS A 433 -9.97 11.83 26.74
CA LYS A 433 -11.20 12.06 27.50
C LYS A 433 -12.40 11.47 26.77
N ARG A 434 -13.17 10.62 27.45
CA ARG A 434 -14.40 10.00 26.92
C ARG A 434 -15.56 10.24 27.87
N THR A 435 -16.78 10.25 27.34
CA THR A 435 -18.02 10.36 28.11
C THR A 435 -18.83 9.10 27.91
N ILE A 436 -19.27 8.49 29.01
CA ILE A 436 -20.20 7.37 29.01
C ILE A 436 -21.46 7.82 29.74
N SER A 437 -22.59 7.89 29.04
CA SER A 437 -23.88 8.17 29.67
C SER A 437 -24.45 6.92 30.35
N GLU A 438 -25.30 7.10 31.35
CA GLU A 438 -26.03 5.99 31.97
C GLU A 438 -26.80 5.17 30.93
N GLY A 439 -26.70 3.84 31.03
CA GLY A 439 -27.28 2.90 30.06
C GLY A 439 -26.51 2.78 28.74
N SER A 440 -25.51 3.62 28.49
CA SER A 440 -24.59 3.51 27.35
C SER A 440 -23.42 2.57 27.66
N THR A 441 -22.66 2.22 26.62
CA THR A 441 -21.53 1.29 26.69
C THR A 441 -20.27 1.90 26.09
N MET A 442 -19.12 1.55 26.64
CA MET A 442 -17.81 1.78 26.05
C MET A 442 -17.25 0.45 25.54
N THR A 443 -16.99 0.37 24.24
CA THR A 443 -16.36 -0.80 23.62
C THR A 443 -14.87 -0.78 23.87
N LEU A 444 -14.36 -1.88 24.41
CA LEU A 444 -12.94 -2.16 24.59
C LEU A 444 -12.49 -3.18 23.53
N LYS A 445 -11.23 -3.62 23.57
CA LYS A 445 -10.71 -4.61 22.62
C LYS A 445 -11.08 -6.02 23.05
N GLU A 446 -11.01 -6.97 22.11
CA GLU A 446 -11.29 -8.39 22.35
C GLU A 446 -12.68 -8.63 22.96
N GLY A 447 -13.74 -8.03 22.43
CA GLY A 447 -15.12 -8.33 22.88
C GLY A 447 -15.47 -7.84 24.29
N TYR A 448 -14.57 -7.11 24.96
CA TYR A 448 -14.85 -6.47 26.23
C TYR A 448 -15.70 -5.19 26.04
N VAL A 449 -16.66 -4.98 26.93
CA VAL A 449 -17.55 -3.81 26.92
C VAL A 449 -17.80 -3.36 28.34
N LEU A 450 -17.48 -2.11 28.67
CA LEU A 450 -17.83 -1.49 29.95
C LEU A 450 -19.21 -0.84 29.84
N LYS A 451 -20.10 -1.13 30.77
CA LYS A 451 -21.44 -0.56 30.86
C LYS A 451 -21.62 0.20 32.17
N ILE A 452 -22.24 1.38 32.11
CA ILE A 452 -22.72 2.06 33.31
C ILE A 452 -24.12 1.57 33.61
N LYS A 453 -24.27 0.90 34.77
CA LYS A 453 -25.52 0.35 35.25
C LYS A 453 -26.36 1.38 36.00
N ASP A 454 -25.72 2.17 36.86
CA ASP A 454 -26.36 3.20 37.67
C ASP A 454 -25.33 4.27 38.08
N VAL A 455 -25.81 5.44 38.49
CA VAL A 455 -25.00 6.57 38.94
C VAL A 455 -25.56 7.11 40.27
N ASP A 456 -24.77 6.99 41.34
CA ASP A 456 -25.11 7.54 42.66
C ASP A 456 -24.24 8.75 42.98
N ILE A 457 -24.87 9.90 43.22
CA ILE A 457 -24.19 11.15 43.59
C ILE A 457 -24.50 11.61 45.02
N SER A 458 -25.14 10.76 45.83
CA SER A 458 -25.40 11.05 47.24
C SER A 458 -24.11 11.01 48.10
N ALA A 459 -23.04 10.41 47.57
CA ALA A 459 -21.72 10.32 48.16
C ALA A 459 -20.68 11.19 47.43
N GLY A 460 -20.22 12.27 48.08
CA GLY A 460 -18.99 13.02 47.73
C GLY A 460 -18.74 13.27 46.23
N PRO A 461 -17.65 12.74 45.63
CA PRO A 461 -17.25 12.98 44.23
C PRO A 461 -18.18 12.36 43.17
N GLY A 462 -19.28 11.71 43.57
CA GLY A 462 -20.13 10.92 42.70
C GLY A 462 -19.53 9.54 42.43
N GLN A 463 -20.39 8.53 42.39
CA GLN A 463 -20.07 7.12 42.20
C GLN A 463 -20.84 6.57 41.00
N VAL A 464 -20.23 5.63 40.30
CA VAL A 464 -20.81 4.92 39.17
C VAL A 464 -20.70 3.43 39.40
N TRP A 465 -21.80 2.69 39.22
CA TRP A 465 -21.77 1.23 39.18
C TRP A 465 -21.45 0.81 37.75
N VAL A 466 -20.25 0.26 37.56
CA VAL A 466 -19.80 -0.28 36.28
C VAL A 466 -19.97 -1.79 36.24
N VAL A 467 -20.29 -2.29 35.05
CA VAL A 467 -20.35 -3.71 34.73
C VAL A 467 -19.47 -3.96 33.52
N LEU A 468 -18.52 -4.88 33.63
CA LEU A 468 -17.70 -5.32 32.52
C LEU A 468 -18.31 -6.59 31.91
N LEU A 469 -18.54 -6.53 30.60
CA LEU A 469 -19.02 -7.64 29.80
C LEU A 469 -17.90 -8.16 28.92
N LYS A 470 -17.83 -9.48 28.71
CA LYS A 470 -17.04 -10.15 27.67
C LYS A 470 -17.99 -10.96 26.79
N ASP A 471 -18.04 -10.63 25.50
CA ASP A 471 -18.92 -11.28 24.52
C ASP A 471 -20.39 -11.31 24.98
N GLY A 472 -20.83 -10.24 25.64
CA GLY A 472 -22.19 -10.06 26.17
C GLY A 472 -22.45 -10.67 27.55
N ASN A 473 -21.49 -11.39 28.14
CA ASN A 473 -21.63 -11.98 29.48
C ASN A 473 -20.92 -11.13 30.53
N GLU A 474 -21.54 -10.92 31.69
CA GLU A 474 -20.93 -10.23 32.82
C GLU A 474 -19.75 -11.04 33.39
N VAL A 475 -18.58 -10.39 33.47
CA VAL A 475 -17.35 -10.99 33.99
C VAL A 475 -16.84 -10.29 35.25
N ASP A 476 -17.28 -9.06 35.50
CA ASP A 476 -16.93 -8.27 36.66
C ASP A 476 -17.89 -7.08 36.83
N ASP A 477 -18.01 -6.58 38.07
CA ASP A 477 -18.77 -5.37 38.38
C ASP A 477 -18.18 -4.66 39.61
N ASP A 478 -18.21 -3.33 39.61
CA ASP A 478 -17.64 -2.54 40.71
C ASP A 478 -18.31 -1.16 40.84
N VAL A 479 -18.16 -0.52 42.01
CA VAL A 479 -18.60 0.85 42.27
C VAL A 479 -17.39 1.75 42.37
N VAL A 480 -17.27 2.69 41.42
CA VAL A 480 -16.07 3.52 41.22
C VAL A 480 -16.44 4.98 41.41
N SER A 481 -15.62 5.74 42.13
CA SER A 481 -15.87 7.18 42.33
C SER A 481 -15.16 8.04 41.30
N GLY A 482 -15.53 9.32 41.21
CA GLY A 482 -14.72 10.31 40.51
C GLY A 482 -13.30 10.37 41.10
N GLN A 483 -12.30 10.42 40.22
CA GLN A 483 -10.86 10.31 40.45
C GLN A 483 -10.33 8.90 40.77
N ASP A 484 -11.19 7.88 40.86
CA ASP A 484 -10.77 6.49 41.08
C ASP A 484 -10.45 5.77 39.75
N THR A 485 -9.76 4.64 39.85
CA THR A 485 -9.45 3.77 38.70
C THR A 485 -10.13 2.42 38.89
N TYR A 486 -10.93 2.02 37.90
CA TYR A 486 -11.42 0.66 37.79
C TYR A 486 -10.32 -0.24 37.24
N VAL A 487 -10.04 -1.36 37.90
CA VAL A 487 -9.02 -2.34 37.45
C VAL A 487 -9.62 -3.74 37.43
N TYR A 488 -9.75 -4.31 36.23
CA TYR A 488 -10.13 -5.70 36.06
C TYR A 488 -8.88 -6.58 36.04
N THR A 489 -8.82 -7.55 36.95
CA THR A 489 -7.73 -8.53 37.02
C THR A 489 -8.23 -9.93 36.66
N LYS A 490 -7.37 -10.71 36.00
CA LYS A 490 -7.67 -12.09 35.64
C LYS A 490 -6.41 -12.94 35.72
N LYS A 491 -6.58 -14.24 35.94
CA LYS A 491 -5.47 -15.19 35.76
C LYS A 491 -5.15 -15.31 34.26
N ALA A 492 -3.88 -15.09 33.90
CA ALA A 492 -3.34 -15.34 32.57
C ALA A 492 -2.12 -16.27 32.67
N GLY A 493 -2.19 -17.43 32.02
CA GLY A 493 -1.15 -18.46 32.14
C GLY A 493 -0.85 -18.84 33.61
N THR A 494 0.40 -18.63 34.02
CA THR A 494 0.89 -18.80 35.40
C THR A 494 0.70 -17.58 36.30
N GLU A 495 0.42 -16.40 35.72
CA GLU A 495 0.22 -15.16 36.46
C GLU A 495 -1.20 -15.11 37.02
N LYS A 496 -1.30 -14.92 38.34
CA LYS A 496 -2.58 -14.73 39.03
C LYS A 496 -2.84 -13.24 39.18
N ASP A 497 -4.12 -12.87 39.14
CA ASP A 497 -4.58 -11.50 39.40
C ASP A 497 -3.77 -10.49 38.57
N LEU A 498 -3.58 -10.78 37.28
CA LEU A 498 -2.90 -9.88 36.35
C LEU A 498 -3.90 -8.80 35.94
N PRO A 499 -3.62 -7.50 36.20
CA PRO A 499 -4.43 -6.43 35.64
C PRO A 499 -4.46 -6.52 34.11
N LEU A 500 -5.65 -6.65 33.54
CA LEU A 500 -5.85 -6.71 32.09
C LEU A 500 -6.44 -5.42 31.54
N ILE A 501 -7.30 -4.75 32.31
CA ILE A 501 -7.97 -3.51 31.92
C ILE A 501 -7.89 -2.54 33.09
N ALA A 502 -7.50 -1.30 32.82
CA ALA A 502 -7.55 -0.18 33.76
C ALA A 502 -8.23 1.02 33.13
N ILE A 503 -9.20 1.62 33.83
CA ILE A 503 -9.98 2.76 33.34
C ILE A 503 -10.06 3.80 34.45
N HIS A 504 -9.46 4.97 34.21
CA HIS A 504 -9.51 6.08 35.17
C HIS A 504 -10.75 6.94 34.93
N PHE A 505 -11.50 7.19 36.00
CA PHE A 505 -12.68 8.02 36.02
C PHE A 505 -12.31 9.44 36.46
N ASP A 506 -12.21 10.39 35.53
CA ASP A 506 -11.90 11.79 35.82
C ASP A 506 -13.03 12.44 36.63
N SER A 507 -14.29 12.24 36.25
CA SER A 507 -15.41 12.79 37.04
C SER A 507 -16.72 12.05 36.77
N VAL A 508 -17.62 12.08 37.75
CA VAL A 508 -18.98 11.57 37.63
C VAL A 508 -19.94 12.74 37.71
N PHE A 509 -20.90 12.81 36.78
CA PHE A 509 -21.81 13.93 36.63
C PHE A 509 -23.26 13.48 36.54
N ARG A 510 -24.15 14.25 37.17
CA ARG A 510 -25.60 14.09 37.09
C ARG A 510 -26.23 15.41 36.63
N GLY A 511 -26.73 15.42 35.41
CA GLY A 511 -27.52 16.51 34.86
C GLY A 511 -29.01 16.30 35.09
N LYS A 512 -29.82 17.31 34.75
CA LYS A 512 -31.29 17.18 34.77
C LYS A 512 -31.81 16.20 33.71
N GLU A 513 -31.05 16.01 32.63
CA GLU A 513 -31.45 15.23 31.46
C GLU A 513 -30.53 14.01 31.20
N VAL A 514 -29.26 14.06 31.64
CA VAL A 514 -28.28 13.00 31.39
C VAL A 514 -27.38 12.82 32.61
N ASN A 515 -27.24 11.58 33.07
CA ASN A 515 -26.19 11.14 33.98
C ASN A 515 -25.04 10.57 33.16
N ALA A 516 -23.80 10.92 33.49
CA ALA A 516 -22.63 10.49 32.74
C ALA A 516 -21.39 10.39 33.61
N ALA A 517 -20.48 9.50 33.23
CA ALA A 517 -19.11 9.48 33.73
C ALA A 517 -18.15 9.94 32.64
N PHE A 518 -17.11 10.66 33.04
CA PHE A 518 -16.01 11.08 32.19
C PHE A 518 -14.79 10.24 32.55
N THR A 519 -14.26 9.51 31.58
CA THR A 519 -13.02 8.76 31.74
C THR A 519 -11.88 9.50 31.08
N ARG A 520 -10.67 9.34 31.61
CA ARG A 520 -9.45 9.87 31.02
C ARG A 520 -8.30 8.94 31.39
N GLY A 521 -7.81 8.16 30.43
CA GLY A 521 -6.86 7.08 30.70
C GLY A 521 -7.52 5.71 30.62
N ILE A 522 -7.14 4.96 29.59
CA ILE A 522 -7.51 3.55 29.42
C ILE A 522 -6.23 2.78 29.09
N PHE A 523 -6.00 1.71 29.83
CA PHE A 523 -4.97 0.73 29.52
C PHE A 523 -5.60 -0.65 29.38
N GLN A 524 -5.23 -1.40 28.34
CA GLN A 524 -5.66 -2.76 28.14
C GLN A 524 -4.54 -3.60 27.52
N ILE A 525 -4.30 -4.77 28.09
CA ILE A 525 -3.50 -5.84 27.48
C ILE A 525 -4.38 -7.00 27.02
N SER A 526 -3.89 -7.75 26.05
CA SER A 526 -4.56 -8.96 25.55
C SER A 526 -4.58 -10.03 26.64
N GLU A 527 -5.72 -10.70 26.78
CA GLU A 527 -5.81 -11.88 27.63
C GLU A 527 -5.10 -13.10 27.00
N ASP A 528 -4.99 -13.10 25.67
CA ASP A 528 -4.18 -14.04 24.91
C ASP A 528 -2.70 -13.63 24.98
N TYR A 529 -1.82 -14.63 24.99
CA TYR A 529 -0.38 -14.41 25.10
C TYR A 529 0.41 -15.39 24.26
N ILE A 530 1.63 -14.99 23.91
CA ILE A 530 2.62 -15.88 23.33
C ILE A 530 3.39 -16.52 24.48
N ALA A 531 3.30 -17.84 24.58
CA ALA A 531 4.14 -18.62 25.48
C ALA A 531 5.54 -18.76 24.85
N VAL A 532 6.57 -18.43 25.62
CA VAL A 532 7.98 -18.48 25.19
C VAL A 532 8.82 -19.27 26.18
N LYS A 533 9.56 -20.28 25.72
CA LYS A 533 10.47 -21.08 26.57
C LYS A 533 11.75 -21.44 25.83
N THR A 534 12.79 -21.78 26.59
CA THR A 534 14.03 -22.32 26.04
C THR A 534 13.74 -23.54 25.16
N GLY A 535 14.36 -23.57 23.96
CA GLY A 535 14.16 -24.58 22.93
C GLY A 535 12.99 -24.32 21.97
N ASP A 536 12.18 -23.28 22.20
CA ASP A 536 11.18 -22.88 21.21
C ASP A 536 11.84 -22.37 19.94
N LYS A 537 11.25 -22.74 18.80
CA LYS A 537 11.74 -22.40 17.46
C LYS A 537 10.80 -21.42 16.77
N TYR A 538 11.39 -20.38 16.21
CA TYR A 538 10.72 -19.40 15.36
C TYR A 538 11.49 -19.32 14.05
N GLY A 539 10.96 -20.00 13.02
CA GLY A 539 11.67 -20.19 11.76
C GLY A 539 12.97 -20.97 11.96
N VAL A 540 14.10 -20.37 11.60
CA VAL A 540 15.44 -20.98 11.75
C VAL A 540 16.11 -20.63 13.09
N MET A 541 15.49 -19.75 13.88
CA MET A 541 15.99 -19.28 15.16
C MET A 541 15.40 -20.10 16.32
N GLU A 542 16.19 -20.33 17.36
CA GLU A 542 15.81 -21.10 18.55
C GLU A 542 16.15 -20.32 19.82
N ILE A 543 15.23 -20.28 20.80
CA ILE A 543 15.45 -19.63 22.10
C ILE A 543 16.50 -20.41 22.89
N GLY A 544 17.67 -19.80 23.08
CA GLY A 544 18.74 -20.32 23.94
C GLY A 544 18.55 -19.93 25.41
N SER A 545 18.06 -18.72 25.67
CA SER A 545 17.80 -18.23 27.03
C SER A 545 16.56 -17.33 27.09
N ILE A 546 15.85 -17.41 28.22
CA ILE A 546 14.74 -16.54 28.56
C ILE A 546 14.70 -16.33 30.08
N GLY A 547 14.37 -15.11 30.50
CA GLY A 547 14.02 -14.78 31.87
C GLY A 547 13.44 -13.37 31.95
N SER A 548 13.20 -12.86 33.16
CA SER A 548 12.70 -11.49 33.34
C SER A 548 13.62 -10.42 32.75
N GLY A 549 14.89 -10.74 32.51
CA GLY A 549 15.87 -9.84 31.91
C GLY A 549 15.87 -9.81 30.38
N GLY A 550 15.18 -10.72 29.67
CA GLY A 550 15.18 -10.74 28.20
C GLY A 550 15.11 -12.12 27.57
N ILE A 551 15.19 -12.14 26.23
CA ILE A 551 15.18 -13.33 25.38
C ILE A 551 16.42 -13.30 24.47
N GLU A 552 17.09 -14.44 24.35
CA GLU A 552 18.19 -14.65 23.40
C GLU A 552 17.92 -15.86 22.52
N MET A 553 18.11 -15.70 21.22
CA MET A 553 17.90 -16.71 20.20
C MET A 553 19.12 -16.83 19.30
N THR A 554 19.39 -18.05 18.83
CA THR A 554 20.42 -18.28 17.82
C THR A 554 19.90 -19.17 16.69
N ASN A 555 20.53 -19.11 15.52
CA ASN A 555 20.15 -20.00 14.43
C ASN A 555 20.53 -21.46 14.75
N ALA A 556 19.52 -22.35 14.78
CA ALA A 556 19.68 -23.74 15.18
C ALA A 556 20.46 -24.60 14.17
N ASN A 557 20.59 -24.13 12.93
CA ASN A 557 21.39 -24.74 11.87
C ASN A 557 22.09 -23.66 11.05
N SER A 558 23.07 -24.02 10.22
CA SER A 558 23.68 -23.09 9.28
C SER A 558 22.65 -22.50 8.29
N ILE A 559 22.76 -21.21 8.00
CA ILE A 559 21.90 -20.49 7.05
C ILE A 559 22.67 -20.24 5.75
N GLY A 560 22.12 -20.69 4.62
CA GLY A 560 22.67 -20.39 3.29
C GLY A 560 22.10 -19.10 2.70
N LEU A 561 22.97 -18.29 2.07
CA LEU A 561 22.65 -17.00 1.47
C LEU A 561 22.89 -17.07 -0.06
N SER A 562 22.09 -17.89 -0.73
CA SER A 562 22.15 -18.07 -2.19
C SER A 562 21.87 -16.75 -2.93
N SER A 563 22.53 -16.54 -4.07
CA SER A 563 22.34 -15.35 -4.91
C SER A 563 20.85 -15.16 -5.25
N GLY A 564 20.33 -13.94 -5.11
CA GLY A 564 18.94 -13.58 -5.40
C GLY A 564 17.87 -14.20 -4.50
N SER A 565 18.27 -14.94 -3.45
CA SER A 565 17.30 -15.63 -2.58
C SER A 565 16.68 -14.72 -1.52
N THR A 566 15.50 -15.12 -1.06
CA THR A 566 14.91 -14.65 0.19
C THR A 566 15.03 -15.78 1.22
N VAL A 567 15.43 -15.45 2.45
CA VAL A 567 15.66 -16.43 3.53
C VAL A 567 14.79 -16.08 4.73
N ASP A 568 13.90 -16.99 5.11
CA ASP A 568 13.04 -16.79 6.28
C ASP A 568 13.80 -16.99 7.59
N LEU A 569 13.75 -16.01 8.51
CA LEU A 569 14.48 -16.06 9.77
C LEU A 569 13.58 -16.41 10.95
N MET A 570 12.71 -15.48 11.36
CA MET A 570 11.82 -15.60 12.51
C MET A 570 10.64 -14.63 12.36
N GLY A 571 9.43 -15.07 12.74
CA GLY A 571 8.24 -14.23 12.64
C GLY A 571 8.06 -13.65 11.24
N ASN A 572 8.01 -12.32 11.14
CA ASN A 572 7.91 -11.56 9.89
C ASN A 572 9.27 -11.09 9.33
N ILE A 573 10.39 -11.43 9.98
CA ILE A 573 11.75 -11.00 9.63
C ILE A 573 12.40 -12.02 8.71
N ARG A 574 12.94 -11.54 7.59
CA ARG A 574 13.63 -12.35 6.56
C ARG A 574 14.88 -11.64 6.08
N PHE A 575 15.81 -12.35 5.45
CA PHE A 575 16.89 -11.74 4.66
C PHE A 575 16.54 -11.68 3.17
N LYS A 576 16.84 -10.55 2.53
CA LYS A 576 16.89 -10.43 1.07
C LYS A 576 18.35 -10.46 0.62
N VAL A 577 18.72 -11.39 -0.25
CA VAL A 577 20.10 -11.56 -0.72
C VAL A 577 20.24 -11.02 -2.14
N ALA A 578 21.29 -10.23 -2.38
CA ALA A 578 21.60 -9.69 -3.70
C ALA A 578 21.83 -10.82 -4.71
N ASP A 579 21.33 -10.64 -5.94
CA ASP A 579 21.78 -11.42 -7.08
C ASP A 579 23.09 -10.83 -7.64
N SER A 580 24.20 -11.19 -7.01
CA SER A 580 25.53 -10.66 -7.33
C SER A 580 26.60 -11.66 -6.90
N GLY A 581 27.82 -11.52 -7.43
CA GLY A 581 28.97 -12.29 -6.95
C GLY A 581 29.33 -11.98 -5.49
N ASP A 582 29.19 -10.71 -5.09
CA ASP A 582 29.45 -10.25 -3.73
C ASP A 582 28.36 -10.70 -2.75
N VAL A 583 28.73 -10.87 -1.47
CA VAL A 583 27.77 -11.20 -0.41
C VAL A 583 27.19 -9.92 0.15
N ARG A 584 26.01 -9.56 -0.33
CA ARG A 584 25.21 -8.43 0.17
C ARG A 584 23.80 -8.90 0.48
N PHE A 585 23.27 -8.46 1.62
CA PHE A 585 21.90 -8.76 2.04
C PHE A 585 21.47 -7.77 3.13
N TYR A 586 20.18 -7.73 3.43
CA TYR A 586 19.63 -7.00 4.57
C TYR A 586 18.44 -7.75 5.18
N PRO A 587 18.15 -7.57 6.48
CA PRO A 587 16.90 -8.01 7.07
C PRO A 587 15.75 -7.13 6.60
N PHE A 588 14.56 -7.68 6.47
CA PHE A 588 13.37 -6.92 6.11
C PHE A 588 12.09 -7.52 6.72
N VAL A 589 11.05 -6.69 6.75
CA VAL A 589 9.66 -7.05 7.07
C VAL A 589 8.78 -6.70 5.86
N ASP A 590 7.83 -7.57 5.48
CA ASP A 590 6.78 -7.19 4.52
C ASP A 590 5.68 -6.46 5.28
N VAL A 591 5.40 -5.24 4.86
CA VAL A 591 4.24 -4.49 5.32
C VAL A 591 3.06 -4.87 4.47
N LYS A 592 1.94 -5.17 5.13
CA LYS A 592 0.66 -5.38 4.48
C LYS A 592 -0.32 -4.28 4.90
N PRO A 593 -1.32 -3.94 4.07
CA PRO A 593 -2.28 -2.89 4.41
C PRO A 593 -2.96 -3.08 5.77
N GLU A 594 -3.22 -4.32 6.19
CA GLU A 594 -3.79 -4.65 7.50
C GLU A 594 -2.91 -4.22 8.70
N MET A 595 -1.62 -3.98 8.49
CA MET A 595 -0.70 -3.51 9.53
C MET A 595 -0.79 -1.99 9.76
N LEU A 596 -1.48 -1.25 8.89
CA LEU A 596 -1.60 0.22 8.92
C LEU A 596 -3.07 0.68 9.00
N VAL A 597 -3.93 -0.11 9.65
CA VAL A 597 -5.39 0.10 9.68
C VAL A 597 -5.85 1.30 10.52
N ASP A 598 -5.01 1.78 11.42
CA ASP A 598 -5.25 2.95 12.27
C ASP A 598 -4.58 4.22 11.73
N GLN A 599 -3.81 4.12 10.65
CA GLN A 599 -3.16 5.27 10.02
C GLN A 599 -4.06 5.88 8.93
N LEU A 600 -4.52 7.11 9.15
CA LEU A 600 -5.21 7.88 8.10
C LEU A 600 -4.23 8.31 7.00
N LEU A 601 -4.71 8.29 5.77
CA LEU A 601 -4.02 8.78 4.59
C LEU A 601 -4.92 9.75 3.84
N ILE A 602 -4.36 10.88 3.40
CA ILE A 602 -5.07 11.93 2.67
C ILE A 602 -4.61 11.93 1.22
N ASP A 603 -5.52 11.58 0.32
CA ASP A 603 -5.36 11.77 -1.12
C ASP A 603 -6.12 13.03 -1.54
N ALA A 604 -5.37 14.07 -1.87
CA ALA A 604 -5.83 15.41 -2.22
C ALA A 604 -4.79 16.10 -3.12
N PRO A 605 -5.22 17.06 -3.97
CA PRO A 605 -4.30 17.85 -4.79
C PRO A 605 -3.34 18.68 -3.95
N VAL A 606 -2.07 18.75 -4.36
CA VAL A 606 -1.01 19.51 -3.67
C VAL A 606 -1.08 21.02 -3.95
N ARG A 607 -1.82 21.44 -4.99
CA ARG A 607 -2.06 22.85 -5.34
C ARG A 607 -3.53 23.06 -5.71
N ALA A 608 -4.09 24.19 -5.31
CA ALA A 608 -5.45 24.60 -5.69
C ALA A 608 -5.54 26.14 -5.76
N THR A 609 -6.64 26.69 -6.28
CA THR A 609 -6.89 28.14 -6.24
C THR A 609 -7.98 28.45 -5.23
N ALA A 610 -7.87 29.58 -4.55
CA ALA A 610 -8.94 30.05 -3.69
C ALA A 610 -10.28 30.15 -4.44
N GLY A 611 -11.36 29.71 -3.79
CA GLY A 611 -12.69 29.57 -4.38
C GLY A 611 -12.95 28.26 -5.13
N ASP A 612 -11.96 27.38 -5.31
CA ASP A 612 -12.16 26.05 -5.91
C ASP A 612 -12.82 25.06 -4.93
N THR A 613 -13.52 24.07 -5.47
CA THR A 613 -13.89 22.85 -4.73
C THR A 613 -12.86 21.77 -5.06
N ILE A 614 -12.15 21.27 -4.05
CA ILE A 614 -11.21 20.15 -4.19
C ILE A 614 -11.82 18.86 -3.67
N ARG A 615 -11.46 17.74 -4.29
CA ARG A 615 -11.83 16.42 -3.80
C ARG A 615 -10.76 15.89 -2.86
N ILE A 616 -11.18 15.43 -1.69
CA ILE A 616 -10.30 14.82 -0.69
C ILE A 616 -10.80 13.42 -0.41
N LYS A 617 -9.93 12.42 -0.50
CA LYS A 617 -10.23 11.04 -0.13
C LYS A 617 -9.39 10.64 1.08
N VAL A 618 -10.04 10.07 2.09
CA VAL A 618 -9.40 9.53 3.29
C VAL A 618 -9.50 8.01 3.29
N THR A 619 -8.36 7.36 3.49
CA THR A 619 -8.26 5.90 3.61
C THR A 619 -7.43 5.49 4.82
N ALA A 620 -7.59 4.25 5.26
CA ALA A 620 -6.76 3.62 6.28
C ALA A 620 -6.67 2.12 6.00
N GLY A 621 -5.47 1.53 6.07
CA GLY A 621 -5.22 0.16 5.63
C GLY A 621 -5.73 -0.16 4.21
N GLY A 622 -5.75 0.84 3.33
CA GLY A 622 -6.27 0.73 1.96
C GLY A 622 -7.80 0.86 1.81
N ASN A 623 -8.55 0.88 2.91
CA ASN A 623 -10.01 1.00 2.89
C ASN A 623 -10.47 2.46 3.05
N PRO A 624 -11.58 2.89 2.41
CA PRO A 624 -12.17 4.19 2.65
C PRO A 624 -12.63 4.39 4.10
N VAL A 625 -12.40 5.58 4.67
CA VAL A 625 -12.81 5.90 6.04
C VAL A 625 -14.04 6.82 6.02
N GLU A 626 -15.18 6.30 6.47
CA GLU A 626 -16.43 7.08 6.59
C GLU A 626 -16.43 7.98 7.84
N GLY A 627 -16.90 9.22 7.68
CA GLY A 627 -17.06 10.18 8.76
C GLY A 627 -15.74 10.60 9.42
N ALA A 628 -14.63 10.61 8.68
CA ALA A 628 -13.41 11.30 9.07
C ALA A 628 -13.63 12.81 8.95
N SER A 629 -13.22 13.56 9.96
CA SER A 629 -13.27 15.04 9.93
C SER A 629 -12.07 15.56 9.17
N VAL A 630 -12.32 16.27 8.08
CA VAL A 630 -11.31 16.76 7.14
C VAL A 630 -11.49 18.25 6.92
N GLY A 631 -10.42 19.03 7.06
CA GLY A 631 -10.51 20.47 6.88
C GLY A 631 -9.17 21.17 6.82
N ILE A 632 -9.19 22.43 6.38
CA ILE A 632 -8.06 23.35 6.48
C ILE A 632 -8.33 24.27 7.67
N ASP A 633 -7.39 24.30 8.61
CA ASP A 633 -7.53 24.98 9.89
C ASP A 633 -8.78 24.52 10.68
N SER A 634 -9.65 25.45 11.10
CA SER A 634 -10.87 25.17 11.87
C SER A 634 -12.11 24.90 11.01
N ASP A 635 -11.99 24.94 9.68
CA ASP A 635 -13.10 24.76 8.76
C ASP A 635 -12.99 23.42 8.03
N GLY A 636 -13.96 22.53 8.26
CA GLY A 636 -13.92 21.15 7.80
C GLY A 636 -15.28 20.53 7.53
N GLY A 637 -15.26 19.36 6.91
CA GLY A 637 -16.42 18.51 6.64
C GLY A 637 -16.14 17.06 7.03
N LEU A 638 -17.16 16.21 6.90
CA LEU A 638 -17.04 14.78 7.15
C LEU A 638 -17.01 14.01 5.82
N THR A 639 -16.16 12.99 5.73
CA THR A 639 -16.13 12.09 4.57
C THR A 639 -17.38 11.21 4.50
N GLY A 640 -17.81 10.89 3.28
CA GLY A 640 -18.88 9.92 3.01
C GLY A 640 -18.44 8.46 3.14
N LYS A 641 -19.33 7.52 2.81
CA LYS A 641 -19.08 6.06 2.83
C LYS A 641 -17.94 5.60 1.93
N ASP A 642 -17.71 6.34 0.85
CA ASP A 642 -16.62 6.14 -0.10
C ASP A 642 -15.31 6.80 0.35
N GLY A 643 -15.29 7.37 1.56
CA GLY A 643 -14.15 8.08 2.15
C GLY A 643 -13.91 9.44 1.52
N ILE A 644 -14.84 9.98 0.72
CA ILE A 644 -14.63 11.21 -0.05
C ILE A 644 -15.35 12.40 0.61
N LEU A 645 -14.68 13.57 0.59
CA LEU A 645 -15.24 14.89 0.87
C LEU A 645 -14.89 15.84 -0.28
N ASP A 646 -15.89 16.50 -0.87
CA ASP A 646 -15.67 17.63 -1.77
C ASP A 646 -15.63 18.92 -0.90
N TYR A 647 -14.46 19.56 -0.79
CA TYR A 647 -14.16 20.67 0.12
C TYR A 647 -14.02 22.01 -0.62
N ASN A 648 -14.71 23.05 -0.15
CA ASN A 648 -14.68 24.38 -0.76
C ASN A 648 -13.60 25.27 -0.14
N ILE A 649 -12.63 25.70 -0.93
CA ILE A 649 -11.56 26.61 -0.49
C ILE A 649 -12.11 28.03 -0.43
N LYS A 650 -11.93 28.72 0.70
CA LYS A 650 -12.39 30.10 0.85
C LYS A 650 -11.69 31.04 -0.13
N ARG A 651 -12.45 31.98 -0.69
CA ARG A 651 -11.93 33.04 -1.61
C ARG A 651 -10.86 33.93 -0.96
N THR A 652 -10.75 33.94 0.36
CA THR A 652 -9.78 34.73 1.12
C THR A 652 -8.44 34.02 1.35
N MET A 653 -8.32 32.75 0.97
CA MET A 653 -7.10 31.96 1.22
C MET A 653 -6.02 32.25 0.20
N LYS A 654 -4.76 32.25 0.64
CA LYS A 654 -3.56 32.40 -0.20
C LYS A 654 -2.34 31.86 0.55
N GLY A 655 -1.52 31.07 -0.13
CA GLY A 655 -0.27 30.51 0.38
C GLY A 655 -0.41 29.05 0.82
N ALA A 656 0.57 28.57 1.58
CA ALA A 656 0.61 27.20 2.09
C ALA A 656 -0.33 27.00 3.28
N TYR A 657 -1.10 25.92 3.28
CA TYR A 657 -1.98 25.50 4.37
C TYR A 657 -1.82 24.01 4.68
N ASN A 658 -2.28 23.59 5.87
CA ASN A 658 -2.32 22.18 6.27
C ASN A 658 -3.75 21.64 6.19
N LEU A 659 -3.97 20.70 5.29
CA LEU A 659 -5.19 19.91 5.23
C LEU A 659 -5.09 18.77 6.25
N THR A 660 -6.00 18.72 7.23
CA THR A 660 -5.94 17.79 8.35
C THR A 660 -7.12 16.83 8.33
N ALA A 661 -6.87 15.55 8.58
CA ALA A 661 -7.88 14.51 8.78
C ALA A 661 -7.77 13.91 10.19
N THR A 662 -8.91 13.76 10.86
CA THR A 662 -9.02 13.11 12.17
C THR A 662 -10.21 12.16 12.22
N LYS A 663 -10.05 11.04 12.93
CA LYS A 663 -11.11 10.08 13.21
C LYS A 663 -10.80 9.39 14.53
N LEU A 664 -11.81 9.21 15.38
CA LEU A 664 -11.64 8.48 16.64
C LEU A 664 -11.12 7.06 16.36
N GLY A 665 -10.07 6.66 17.09
CA GLY A 665 -9.41 5.37 16.91
C GLY A 665 -8.38 5.31 15.77
N PHE A 666 -8.10 6.44 15.13
CA PHE A 666 -7.07 6.57 14.10
C PHE A 666 -6.08 7.68 14.46
N GLN A 667 -4.86 7.54 13.99
CA GLN A 667 -3.84 8.57 14.09
C GLN A 667 -4.20 9.77 13.21
N LYS A 668 -4.01 10.98 13.75
CA LYS A 668 -4.20 12.23 12.99
C LYS A 668 -3.25 12.28 11.79
N MET A 669 -3.77 12.75 10.66
CA MET A 669 -2.97 13.02 9.47
C MET A 669 -3.09 14.48 9.03
N SER A 670 -2.01 15.06 8.53
CA SER A 670 -1.97 16.40 7.94
C SER A 670 -1.11 16.40 6.68
N LYS A 671 -1.56 17.09 5.63
CA LYS A 671 -0.87 17.22 4.34
C LYS A 671 -0.88 18.68 3.89
N SER A 672 0.24 19.16 3.36
CA SER A 672 0.37 20.53 2.87
C SER A 672 -0.37 20.71 1.54
N ILE A 673 -1.03 21.86 1.38
CA ILE A 673 -1.66 22.32 0.14
C ILE A 673 -1.31 23.78 -0.12
N GLU A 674 -0.85 24.08 -1.34
CA GLU A 674 -0.59 25.46 -1.77
C GLU A 674 -1.85 26.06 -2.41
N VAL A 675 -2.32 27.20 -1.91
CA VAL A 675 -3.51 27.89 -2.41
C VAL A 675 -3.13 29.18 -3.14
N ALA A 676 -3.41 29.25 -4.43
CA ALA A 676 -3.22 30.46 -5.24
C ALA A 676 -4.33 31.51 -5.01
N ASP A 677 -4.03 32.79 -5.26
CA ASP A 677 -4.94 33.94 -5.09
C ASP A 677 -6.30 33.79 -5.80
N TYR A 678 -7.38 34.23 -5.14
CA TYR A 678 -8.70 34.39 -5.76
C TYR A 678 -8.69 35.54 -6.78
N LYS A 679 -9.35 35.36 -7.93
CA LYS A 679 -9.48 36.37 -8.99
C LYS A 679 -10.95 36.68 -9.28
N GLU A 680 -11.34 37.95 -9.11
CA GLU A 680 -12.74 38.40 -8.99
C GLU A 680 -13.60 38.26 -10.27
N ASN A 681 -12.99 38.09 -11.44
CA ASN A 681 -13.68 37.84 -12.72
C ASN A 681 -13.37 36.45 -13.29
N ARG A 682 -13.10 35.46 -12.43
CA ARG A 682 -12.76 34.10 -12.85
C ARG A 682 -14.01 33.34 -13.27
N LEU A 683 -13.94 32.70 -14.44
CA LEU A 683 -14.98 31.76 -14.88
C LEU A 683 -14.96 30.52 -13.97
N SER A 684 -16.09 29.87 -13.79
CA SER A 684 -16.19 28.55 -13.15
C SER A 684 -16.51 27.51 -14.22
N ILE A 685 -15.92 26.33 -14.11
CA ILE A 685 -16.17 25.21 -15.02
C ILE A 685 -16.91 24.12 -14.24
N GLU A 686 -18.11 23.81 -14.67
CA GLU A 686 -18.93 22.70 -14.21
C GLU A 686 -18.81 21.55 -15.22
N ALA A 687 -18.13 20.48 -14.82
CA ALA A 687 -17.98 19.25 -15.59
C ALA A 687 -17.94 18.06 -14.62
N PRO A 688 -18.16 16.82 -15.07
CA PRO A 688 -17.88 15.65 -14.24
C PRO A 688 -16.42 15.65 -13.78
N VAL A 689 -16.20 15.38 -12.51
CA VAL A 689 -14.88 15.09 -11.92
C VAL A 689 -14.25 13.81 -12.47
N LYS A 690 -15.10 12.86 -12.85
CA LYS A 690 -14.77 11.57 -13.44
C LYS A 690 -15.76 11.29 -14.55
N ALA A 691 -15.25 10.85 -15.68
CA ALA A 691 -16.04 10.41 -16.82
C ALA A 691 -15.31 9.27 -17.51
N ASN A 692 -16.00 8.49 -18.33
CA ASN A 692 -15.33 7.46 -19.12
C ASN A 692 -14.83 8.06 -20.44
N GLN A 693 -13.75 7.51 -20.99
CA GLN A 693 -13.32 7.83 -22.36
C GLN A 693 -14.47 7.51 -23.33
N PHE A 694 -14.58 8.30 -24.38
CA PHE A 694 -15.65 8.36 -25.38
C PHE A 694 -17.02 8.80 -24.85
N GLU A 695 -17.15 9.07 -23.55
CA GLU A 695 -18.34 9.71 -23.01
C GLU A 695 -18.44 11.15 -23.51
N ILE A 696 -19.64 11.55 -23.92
CA ILE A 696 -19.94 12.94 -24.25
C ILE A 696 -20.32 13.65 -22.95
N ILE A 697 -19.40 14.44 -22.41
CA ILE A 697 -19.68 15.27 -21.25
C ILE A 697 -20.26 16.62 -21.65
N THR A 698 -21.00 17.23 -20.73
CA THR A 698 -21.39 18.63 -20.83
C THR A 698 -20.45 19.45 -19.95
N ILE A 699 -19.77 20.40 -20.56
CA ILE A 699 -18.91 21.38 -19.89
C ILE A 699 -19.72 22.67 -19.82
N ARG A 700 -20.06 23.12 -18.62
CA ARG A 700 -20.80 24.35 -18.39
C ARG A 700 -19.89 25.41 -17.78
N VAL A 701 -19.84 26.59 -18.38
CA VAL A 701 -19.04 27.72 -17.92
C VAL A 701 -19.96 28.75 -17.29
N THR A 702 -19.68 29.10 -16.04
CA THR A 702 -20.47 30.05 -15.25
C THR A 702 -19.62 31.19 -14.71
N TYR A 703 -20.27 32.26 -14.29
CA TYR A 703 -19.68 33.34 -13.49
C TYR A 703 -20.75 33.79 -12.49
N ASN A 704 -20.44 33.74 -11.19
CA ASN A 704 -21.44 33.91 -10.11
C ASN A 704 -22.70 33.07 -10.35
N ASP A 705 -22.51 31.77 -10.63
CA ASP A 705 -23.55 30.77 -10.91
C ASP A 705 -24.44 31.05 -12.15
N SER A 706 -24.18 32.17 -12.84
CA SER A 706 -24.86 32.57 -14.06
C SER A 706 -24.14 32.02 -15.28
N ALA A 707 -24.90 31.50 -16.25
CA ALA A 707 -24.37 30.95 -17.49
C ALA A 707 -23.58 31.99 -18.30
N VAL A 708 -22.38 31.62 -18.77
CA VAL A 708 -21.55 32.49 -19.62
C VAL A 708 -21.58 31.97 -21.05
N SER A 709 -22.36 32.63 -21.90
CA SER A 709 -22.42 32.35 -23.35
C SER A 709 -21.18 32.85 -24.09
N GLY A 710 -20.71 32.14 -25.12
CA GLY A 710 -19.57 32.53 -25.96
C GLY A 710 -18.20 32.48 -25.26
N ALA A 711 -18.05 31.69 -24.19
CA ALA A 711 -16.74 31.39 -23.61
C ALA A 711 -16.04 30.32 -24.46
N ASN A 712 -14.78 30.54 -24.80
CA ASN A 712 -13.94 29.55 -25.48
C ASN A 712 -13.56 28.45 -24.49
N VAL A 713 -13.82 27.20 -24.85
CA VAL A 713 -13.45 26.02 -24.08
C VAL A 713 -12.37 25.25 -24.83
N THR A 714 -11.33 24.84 -24.11
CA THR A 714 -10.30 23.92 -24.61
C THR A 714 -10.11 22.76 -23.63
N TYR A 715 -9.55 21.66 -24.11
CA TYR A 715 -9.28 20.43 -23.37
C TYR A 715 -7.82 20.05 -23.65
N ASP A 716 -6.93 20.13 -22.66
CA ASP A 716 -5.48 19.94 -22.85
C ASP A 716 -4.86 20.76 -24.00
N ASN A 717 -5.38 21.97 -24.19
CA ASN A 717 -5.07 22.89 -25.30
C ASN A 717 -5.67 22.52 -26.67
N ILE A 718 -6.46 21.45 -26.77
CA ILE A 718 -7.30 21.15 -27.95
C ILE A 718 -8.56 22.02 -27.88
N THR A 719 -8.92 22.67 -28.98
CA THR A 719 -10.13 23.51 -29.01
C THR A 719 -11.38 22.64 -29.00
N VAL A 720 -12.23 22.81 -27.98
CA VAL A 720 -13.53 22.13 -27.86
C VAL A 720 -14.61 22.92 -28.62
N GLY A 721 -14.66 24.24 -28.39
CA GLY A 721 -15.66 25.11 -29.01
C GLY A 721 -16.03 26.31 -28.12
N GLN A 722 -17.14 26.96 -28.44
CA GLN A 722 -17.71 28.04 -27.61
C GLN A 722 -18.98 27.58 -26.90
N THR A 723 -19.19 28.09 -25.69
CA THR A 723 -20.43 27.83 -24.94
C THR A 723 -21.65 28.48 -25.58
N ASP A 724 -22.78 27.79 -25.50
CA ASP A 724 -24.09 28.29 -25.95
C ASP A 724 -24.74 29.26 -24.94
N ASN A 725 -26.00 29.65 -25.19
CA ASN A 725 -26.76 30.56 -24.31
C ASN A 725 -27.02 29.99 -22.90
N SER A 726 -26.91 28.68 -22.70
CA SER A 726 -26.97 28.03 -21.39
C SER A 726 -25.62 27.97 -20.68
N GLY A 727 -24.58 28.50 -21.32
CA GLY A 727 -23.20 28.44 -20.86
C GLY A 727 -22.55 27.08 -21.11
N SER A 728 -23.13 26.23 -21.96
CA SER A 728 -22.68 24.84 -22.09
C SER A 728 -22.02 24.55 -23.44
N VAL A 729 -21.09 23.61 -23.46
CA VAL A 729 -20.56 22.98 -24.66
C VAL A 729 -20.43 21.48 -24.40
N LYS A 730 -20.73 20.65 -25.41
CA LYS A 730 -20.57 19.19 -25.31
C LYS A 730 -19.23 18.79 -25.89
N TYR A 731 -18.56 17.84 -25.24
CA TYR A 731 -17.26 17.33 -25.68
C TYR A 731 -17.18 15.82 -25.50
N ALA A 732 -16.69 15.13 -26.53
CA ALA A 732 -16.39 13.70 -26.46
C ALA A 732 -14.96 13.53 -25.93
N LEU A 733 -14.81 12.74 -24.88
CA LEU A 733 -13.52 12.56 -24.21
C LEU A 733 -12.66 11.52 -24.95
N GLU A 734 -11.76 11.95 -25.82
CA GLU A 734 -11.01 11.01 -26.69
C GLU A 734 -9.86 10.28 -25.98
N THR A 735 -9.31 10.86 -24.91
CA THR A 735 -8.15 10.34 -24.17
C THR A 735 -8.48 10.09 -22.70
N SER A 736 -7.93 9.02 -22.13
CA SER A 736 -7.99 8.72 -20.70
C SER A 736 -6.85 9.41 -19.93
N GLY A 737 -6.97 9.52 -18.60
CA GLY A 737 -5.98 10.15 -17.71
C GLY A 737 -6.53 11.40 -17.03
N THR A 738 -5.67 12.13 -16.32
CA THR A 738 -6.04 13.45 -15.79
C THR A 738 -5.85 14.49 -16.89
N HIS A 739 -6.93 15.18 -17.23
CA HIS A 739 -6.97 16.20 -18.28
C HIS A 739 -7.48 17.51 -17.71
N THR A 740 -7.06 18.63 -18.29
CA THR A 740 -7.47 19.97 -17.86
C THR A 740 -8.37 20.61 -18.90
N ILE A 741 -9.59 20.96 -18.49
CA ILE A 741 -10.51 21.79 -19.26
C ILE A 741 -10.16 23.25 -18.98
N TYR A 742 -9.94 24.07 -20.00
CA TYR A 742 -9.80 25.52 -19.86
C TYR A 742 -11.03 26.23 -20.41
N ALA A 743 -11.45 27.31 -19.75
CA ALA A 743 -12.49 28.21 -20.22
C ALA A 743 -11.95 29.65 -20.21
N SER A 744 -12.06 30.35 -21.33
CA SER A 744 -11.59 31.73 -21.47
C SER A 744 -12.62 32.61 -22.19
N LYS A 745 -12.71 33.88 -21.78
CA LYS A 745 -13.54 34.88 -22.44
C LYS A 745 -12.96 36.27 -22.17
N THR A 746 -12.93 37.13 -23.19
CA THR A 746 -12.45 38.51 -23.02
C THR A 746 -13.21 39.22 -21.90
N GLY A 747 -12.47 39.86 -20.99
CA GLY A 747 -13.04 40.50 -19.78
C GLY A 747 -13.13 39.59 -18.56
N TYR A 748 -12.83 38.29 -18.71
CA TYR A 748 -12.78 37.31 -17.63
C TYR A 748 -11.39 36.71 -17.49
N VAL A 749 -11.08 36.24 -16.29
CA VAL A 749 -9.88 35.45 -16.01
C VAL A 749 -10.15 34.02 -16.45
N THR A 750 -9.25 33.47 -17.28
CA THR A 750 -9.29 32.09 -17.73
C THR A 750 -9.36 31.15 -16.53
N SER A 751 -10.26 30.17 -16.62
CA SER A 751 -10.43 29.12 -15.63
C SER A 751 -9.90 27.80 -16.17
N ALA A 752 -9.48 26.93 -15.26
CA ALA A 752 -8.99 25.60 -15.55
C ALA A 752 -9.62 24.64 -14.55
N ARG A 753 -10.01 23.45 -15.01
CA ARG A 753 -10.55 22.40 -14.15
C ARG A 753 -10.08 21.04 -14.64
N ASP A 754 -9.54 20.26 -13.72
CA ASP A 754 -9.14 18.89 -14.02
C ASP A 754 -10.33 17.94 -14.01
N ILE A 755 -10.27 16.94 -14.90
CA ILE A 755 -11.17 15.81 -15.01
C ILE A 755 -10.34 14.54 -15.14
N GLU A 756 -10.65 13.52 -14.34
CA GLU A 756 -10.06 12.20 -14.46
C GLU A 756 -10.90 11.36 -15.42
N VAL A 757 -10.38 11.10 -16.62
CA VAL A 757 -11.05 10.29 -17.62
C VAL A 757 -10.60 8.85 -17.50
N ARG A 758 -11.56 7.99 -17.16
CA ARG A 758 -11.36 6.56 -17.00
C ARG A 758 -11.46 5.89 -18.35
N MET A 759 -10.37 5.24 -18.68
CA MET A 759 -10.28 4.22 -19.69
C MET A 759 -11.38 3.15 -19.56
N PRO A 760 -12.18 2.91 -20.61
CA PRO A 760 -13.16 1.84 -20.65
C PRO A 760 -12.46 0.49 -20.61
N PHE A 761 -12.81 -0.35 -19.65
CA PHE A 761 -12.25 -1.70 -19.52
C PHE A 761 -13.36 -2.74 -19.40
N THR A 762 -13.03 -3.99 -19.68
CA THR A 762 -13.93 -5.14 -19.49
C THR A 762 -13.27 -6.09 -18.50
N GLU A 763 -14.00 -6.52 -17.49
CA GLU A 763 -13.51 -7.47 -16.49
C GLU A 763 -14.65 -8.43 -16.14
N PHE A 764 -14.43 -9.73 -16.31
CA PHE A 764 -15.44 -10.75 -16.03
C PHE A 764 -15.10 -11.49 -14.74
N LYS A 765 -16.13 -11.78 -13.95
CA LYS A 765 -16.01 -12.51 -12.71
C LYS A 765 -17.06 -13.61 -12.62
N ALA A 766 -16.65 -14.83 -12.27
CA ALA A 766 -17.56 -15.88 -11.84
C ALA A 766 -17.98 -15.63 -10.39
N LEU A 767 -19.29 -15.65 -10.12
CA LEU A 767 -19.86 -15.41 -8.80
C LEU A 767 -20.04 -16.70 -8.00
N ASP A 768 -20.27 -17.82 -8.69
CA ASP A 768 -20.52 -19.13 -8.10
C ASP A 768 -20.09 -20.27 -9.03
N ILE A 769 -20.06 -21.49 -8.49
CA ILE A 769 -19.98 -22.73 -9.26
C ILE A 769 -20.96 -23.74 -8.65
N ASN A 770 -21.86 -24.28 -9.48
CA ASN A 770 -22.77 -25.35 -9.13
C ASN A 770 -22.53 -26.60 -9.98
N VAL A 771 -22.65 -27.79 -9.39
CA VAL A 771 -22.38 -29.06 -10.07
C VAL A 771 -23.48 -30.05 -9.73
N VAL A 772 -24.12 -30.61 -10.75
CA VAL A 772 -25.25 -31.55 -10.62
C VAL A 772 -24.98 -32.81 -11.44
N PRO A 773 -24.96 -34.00 -10.82
CA PRO A 773 -25.08 -34.26 -9.37
C PRO A 773 -23.83 -33.82 -8.58
N PRO A 774 -23.94 -33.56 -7.26
CA PRO A 774 -22.80 -33.12 -6.42
C PRO A 774 -21.74 -34.21 -6.19
N VAL A 775 -22.09 -35.47 -6.44
CA VAL A 775 -21.18 -36.62 -6.48
C VAL A 775 -21.38 -37.29 -7.83
N ILE A 776 -20.30 -37.45 -8.61
CA ILE A 776 -20.35 -37.92 -10.00
C ILE A 776 -19.84 -39.36 -10.06
N SER A 777 -20.60 -40.28 -10.65
CA SER A 777 -20.07 -41.62 -10.93
C SER A 777 -19.18 -41.57 -12.18
N ALA A 778 -18.10 -42.36 -12.23
CA ALA A 778 -17.23 -42.43 -13.41
C ALA A 778 -18.06 -42.69 -14.68
N LYS A 779 -17.80 -41.90 -15.74
CA LYS A 779 -18.52 -41.90 -17.04
C LYS A 779 -19.95 -41.35 -17.01
N GLN A 780 -20.39 -40.78 -15.89
CA GLN A 780 -21.66 -40.06 -15.82
C GLN A 780 -21.51 -38.62 -16.36
N GLU A 781 -22.55 -38.13 -17.03
CA GLU A 781 -22.63 -36.72 -17.42
C GLU A 781 -22.98 -35.84 -16.20
N ALA A 782 -22.20 -34.77 -16.02
CA ALA A 782 -22.45 -33.74 -15.02
C ALA A 782 -22.75 -32.40 -15.69
N ILE A 783 -23.66 -31.65 -15.07
CA ILE A 783 -24.01 -30.29 -15.45
C ILE A 783 -23.31 -29.34 -14.49
N ILE A 784 -22.44 -28.49 -15.02
CA ILE A 784 -21.67 -27.51 -14.25
C ILE A 784 -22.14 -26.12 -14.67
N THR A 785 -22.65 -25.33 -13.73
CA THR A 785 -23.14 -23.97 -13.99
C THR A 785 -22.40 -22.92 -13.19
N SER A 786 -22.30 -21.71 -13.74
CA SER A 786 -21.71 -20.54 -13.07
C SER A 786 -22.35 -19.26 -13.57
N ASN A 787 -22.72 -18.37 -12.65
CA ASN A 787 -23.13 -17.01 -12.94
C ASN A 787 -21.89 -16.14 -13.18
N VAL A 788 -21.76 -15.62 -14.40
CA VAL A 788 -20.66 -14.75 -14.80
C VAL A 788 -21.19 -13.34 -15.00
N THR A 789 -20.51 -12.36 -14.40
CA THR A 789 -20.83 -10.94 -14.56
C THR A 789 -19.65 -10.14 -15.12
N ASN A 790 -19.94 -9.12 -15.93
CA ASN A 790 -18.95 -8.12 -16.34
C ASN A 790 -18.97 -6.95 -15.36
N ILE A 791 -17.93 -6.84 -14.53
CA ILE A 791 -17.75 -5.74 -13.57
C ILE A 791 -17.00 -4.54 -14.17
N GLY A 792 -16.60 -4.62 -15.44
CA GLY A 792 -16.00 -3.51 -16.19
C GLY A 792 -17.03 -2.50 -16.71
N THR A 793 -16.53 -1.42 -17.31
CA THR A 793 -17.33 -0.29 -17.83
C THR A 793 -17.62 -0.38 -19.33
N LYS A 794 -17.03 -1.34 -20.04
CA LYS A 794 -17.25 -1.61 -21.47
C LYS A 794 -17.83 -3.01 -21.66
N ALA A 795 -18.79 -3.14 -22.57
CA ALA A 795 -19.24 -4.46 -23.02
C ALA A 795 -18.06 -5.19 -23.68
N GLY A 796 -17.87 -6.45 -23.35
CA GLY A 796 -16.84 -7.25 -23.99
C GLY A 796 -17.28 -8.67 -24.19
N THR A 797 -16.42 -9.44 -24.85
CA THR A 797 -16.63 -10.87 -25.09
C THR A 797 -15.43 -11.62 -24.54
N LEU A 798 -15.68 -12.60 -23.68
CA LEU A 798 -14.63 -13.44 -23.10
C LEU A 798 -14.99 -14.92 -23.28
N PRO A 799 -14.02 -15.78 -23.65
CA PRO A 799 -14.18 -17.22 -23.53
C PRO A 799 -14.18 -17.60 -22.04
N VAL A 800 -15.33 -17.99 -21.53
CA VAL A 800 -15.47 -18.57 -20.19
C VAL A 800 -15.05 -20.03 -20.29
N VAL A 801 -13.93 -20.36 -19.64
CA VAL A 801 -13.30 -21.67 -19.66
C VAL A 801 -13.73 -22.47 -18.42
N LEU A 802 -14.12 -23.73 -18.64
CA LEU A 802 -14.26 -24.74 -17.60
C LEU A 802 -12.95 -25.52 -17.47
N ILE A 803 -12.36 -25.47 -16.28
CA ILE A 803 -11.12 -26.17 -15.93
C ILE A 803 -11.44 -27.29 -14.93
N LEU A 804 -10.90 -28.48 -15.17
CA LEU A 804 -10.89 -29.61 -14.22
C LEU A 804 -9.44 -29.97 -13.89
N ASN A 805 -9.02 -29.87 -12.63
CA ASN A 805 -7.65 -30.11 -12.15
C ASN A 805 -6.57 -29.46 -13.05
N ASN A 806 -6.65 -28.13 -13.21
CA ASN A 806 -5.72 -27.33 -14.02
C ASN A 806 -5.69 -27.69 -15.53
N THR A 807 -6.66 -28.47 -16.01
CA THR A 807 -6.82 -28.79 -17.44
C THR A 807 -8.11 -28.18 -17.96
N GLU A 808 -8.03 -27.40 -19.04
CA GLU A 808 -9.21 -26.89 -19.75
C GLU A 808 -9.97 -28.06 -20.40
N VAL A 809 -11.28 -28.14 -20.14
CA VAL A 809 -12.11 -29.25 -20.63
C VAL A 809 -13.29 -28.81 -21.49
N ASP A 810 -13.72 -27.55 -21.41
CA ASP A 810 -14.77 -26.97 -22.24
C ASP A 810 -14.70 -25.43 -22.18
N THR A 811 -15.15 -24.74 -23.21
CA THR A 811 -15.10 -23.26 -23.30
C THR A 811 -16.33 -22.70 -24.01
N LYS A 812 -16.88 -21.60 -23.49
CA LYS A 812 -18.02 -20.90 -24.09
C LYS A 812 -17.75 -19.41 -24.24
N GLN A 813 -18.03 -18.86 -25.42
CA GLN A 813 -17.96 -17.42 -25.64
C GLN A 813 -19.14 -16.72 -24.99
N VAL A 814 -18.86 -15.69 -24.19
CA VAL A 814 -19.86 -14.91 -23.49
C VAL A 814 -19.62 -13.43 -23.72
N THR A 815 -20.60 -12.77 -24.33
CA THR A 815 -20.65 -11.32 -24.43
C THR A 815 -21.56 -10.80 -23.32
N LEU A 816 -21.05 -9.87 -22.52
CA LEU A 816 -21.82 -9.20 -21.45
C LEU A 816 -21.61 -7.69 -21.50
N ALA A 817 -22.70 -6.94 -21.38
CA ALA A 817 -22.68 -5.52 -21.09
C ALA A 817 -22.21 -5.25 -19.64
N PRO A 818 -21.77 -4.02 -19.32
CA PRO A 818 -21.42 -3.63 -17.95
C PRO A 818 -22.53 -3.94 -16.96
N GLY A 819 -22.20 -4.64 -15.86
CA GLY A 819 -23.14 -5.06 -14.82
C GLY A 819 -24.11 -6.18 -15.23
N GLU A 820 -24.05 -6.65 -16.47
CA GLU A 820 -24.86 -7.80 -16.91
C GLU A 820 -24.35 -9.08 -16.23
N ASN A 821 -25.28 -9.93 -15.82
CA ASN A 821 -25.01 -11.25 -15.24
C ASN A 821 -25.67 -12.32 -16.11
N LYS A 822 -24.95 -13.39 -16.42
CA LYS A 822 -25.43 -14.49 -17.24
C LYS A 822 -24.96 -15.83 -16.70
N GLU A 823 -25.89 -16.76 -16.58
CA GLU A 823 -25.58 -18.14 -16.23
C GLU A 823 -24.97 -18.88 -17.44
N ILE A 824 -23.80 -19.47 -17.22
CA ILE A 824 -23.10 -20.31 -18.19
C ILE A 824 -23.25 -21.76 -17.75
N VAL A 825 -23.67 -22.61 -18.67
CA VAL A 825 -23.96 -24.04 -18.42
C VAL A 825 -23.03 -24.91 -19.25
N PHE A 826 -22.22 -25.73 -18.62
CA PHE A 826 -21.39 -26.76 -19.24
C PHE A 826 -21.99 -28.14 -19.00
N LYS A 827 -21.94 -29.02 -20.01
CA LYS A 827 -22.36 -30.43 -19.89
C LYS A 827 -21.17 -31.30 -20.23
N LYS A 828 -20.66 -32.06 -19.25
CA LYS A 828 -19.44 -32.83 -19.44
C LYS A 828 -19.58 -34.24 -18.87
N SER A 829 -19.24 -35.24 -19.66
CA SER A 829 -19.00 -36.59 -19.15
C SER A 829 -17.64 -36.64 -18.44
N VAL A 830 -17.65 -37.00 -17.16
CA VAL A 830 -16.44 -37.06 -16.34
C VAL A 830 -15.88 -38.48 -16.40
N ASP A 831 -14.92 -38.70 -17.32
CA ASP A 831 -14.18 -39.96 -17.45
C ASP A 831 -12.86 -39.89 -16.66
N LEU A 832 -13.00 -39.62 -15.36
CA LEU A 832 -11.88 -39.52 -14.43
C LEU A 832 -11.98 -40.67 -13.40
N PRO A 833 -10.84 -41.20 -12.89
CA PRO A 833 -10.83 -42.16 -11.79
C PRO A 833 -11.57 -41.66 -10.54
N ALA A 834 -11.82 -42.55 -9.57
CA ALA A 834 -12.39 -42.12 -8.30
C ALA A 834 -11.41 -41.21 -7.55
N GLY A 835 -11.91 -40.09 -7.02
CA GLY A 835 -11.10 -39.08 -6.35
C GLY A 835 -11.79 -37.71 -6.26
N ASN A 836 -11.12 -36.77 -5.59
CA ASN A 836 -11.56 -35.37 -5.50
C ASN A 836 -10.93 -34.54 -6.61
N TYR A 837 -11.76 -33.82 -7.36
CA TYR A 837 -11.34 -32.98 -8.48
C TYR A 837 -11.75 -31.53 -8.25
N THR A 838 -10.87 -30.59 -8.59
CA THR A 838 -11.18 -29.16 -8.56
C THR A 838 -11.75 -28.71 -9.89
N VAL A 839 -12.95 -28.14 -9.84
CA VAL A 839 -13.61 -27.41 -10.93
C VAL A 839 -13.25 -25.94 -10.78
N GLU A 840 -12.84 -25.30 -11.87
CA GLU A 840 -12.53 -23.88 -11.89
C GLU A 840 -13.17 -23.18 -13.10
N ILE A 841 -13.72 -21.97 -12.86
CA ILE A 841 -14.25 -21.06 -13.88
C ILE A 841 -13.86 -19.64 -13.46
N LEU A 842 -13.11 -18.92 -14.31
CA LEU A 842 -12.65 -17.54 -14.06
C LEU A 842 -12.01 -17.36 -12.66
N GLY A 843 -11.16 -18.30 -12.23
CA GLY A 843 -10.47 -18.26 -10.93
C GLY A 843 -11.30 -18.75 -9.73
N GLN A 844 -12.62 -18.87 -9.86
CA GLN A 844 -13.47 -19.45 -8.82
C GLN A 844 -13.29 -20.97 -8.80
N LYS A 845 -13.14 -21.58 -7.61
CA LYS A 845 -12.84 -23.02 -7.45
C LYS A 845 -13.91 -23.75 -6.65
N LYS A 846 -14.20 -25.01 -6.99
CA LYS A 846 -15.06 -25.92 -6.22
C LYS A 846 -14.58 -27.37 -6.33
N THR A 847 -14.56 -28.10 -5.22
CA THR A 847 -14.19 -29.53 -5.22
C THR A 847 -15.41 -30.40 -5.51
N VAL A 848 -15.23 -31.45 -6.32
CA VAL A 848 -16.24 -32.45 -6.67
C VAL A 848 -15.69 -33.86 -6.41
N ASP A 849 -16.50 -34.69 -5.79
CA ASP A 849 -16.20 -36.11 -5.49
C ASP A 849 -16.64 -36.99 -6.67
N VAL A 850 -15.69 -37.73 -7.26
CA VAL A 850 -15.93 -38.72 -8.32
C VAL A 850 -15.77 -40.13 -7.72
N ARG A 851 -16.74 -41.01 -7.95
CA ARG A 851 -16.73 -42.39 -7.42
C ARG A 851 -16.70 -43.43 -8.54
N GLU A 852 -16.18 -44.62 -8.23
CA GLU A 852 -16.23 -45.75 -9.15
C GLU A 852 -17.68 -46.10 -9.48
N ALA A 853 -17.94 -46.44 -10.74
CA ALA A 853 -19.25 -46.89 -11.17
C ALA A 853 -19.57 -48.24 -10.51
N SER A 854 -20.43 -48.24 -9.49
CA SER A 854 -20.89 -49.49 -8.87
C SER A 854 -22.04 -50.10 -9.68
N SER A 855 -21.94 -51.41 -9.94
CA SER A 855 -22.98 -52.20 -10.62
C SER A 855 -24.31 -52.30 -9.84
N ASP A 856 -24.32 -51.86 -8.58
CA ASP A 856 -25.46 -51.95 -7.66
C ASP A 856 -26.46 -50.77 -7.73
N ILE A 857 -26.15 -49.71 -8.47
CA ILE A 857 -27.08 -48.57 -8.64
C ILE A 857 -28.11 -48.87 -9.75
N LEU A 858 -27.75 -49.69 -10.75
CA LEU A 858 -28.68 -50.15 -11.78
C LEU A 858 -29.78 -51.06 -11.21
N THR A 859 -29.45 -51.93 -10.24
CA THR A 859 -30.41 -52.83 -9.59
C THR A 859 -31.40 -52.08 -8.69
N LEU A 860 -30.95 -51.03 -7.97
CA LEU A 860 -31.83 -50.15 -7.19
C LEU A 860 -32.78 -49.32 -8.08
N PHE A 861 -32.33 -48.91 -9.27
CA PHE A 861 -33.18 -48.21 -10.25
C PHE A 861 -34.29 -49.13 -10.81
N TRP A 862 -34.02 -50.41 -11.07
CA TRP A 862 -35.06 -51.37 -11.47
C TRP A 862 -36.03 -51.72 -10.33
N ILE A 863 -35.56 -51.75 -9.07
CA ILE A 863 -36.43 -51.95 -7.90
C ILE A 863 -37.36 -50.75 -7.70
N LEU A 864 -36.88 -49.52 -7.90
CA LEU A 864 -37.71 -48.31 -7.81
C LEU A 864 -38.77 -48.24 -8.91
N ILE A 865 -38.43 -48.64 -10.15
CA ILE A 865 -39.40 -48.76 -11.26
C ILE A 865 -40.42 -49.89 -10.99
N GLY A 866 -39.99 -51.00 -10.38
CA GLY A 866 -40.87 -52.10 -9.96
C GLY A 866 -41.87 -51.70 -8.87
N VAL A 867 -41.45 -50.90 -7.88
CA VAL A 867 -42.32 -50.39 -6.81
C VAL A 867 -43.35 -49.38 -7.35
N ILE A 868 -42.96 -48.56 -8.33
CA ILE A 868 -43.87 -47.62 -9.01
C ILE A 868 -44.89 -48.38 -9.89
N ALA A 869 -44.49 -49.46 -10.55
CA ALA A 869 -45.39 -50.30 -11.35
C ALA A 869 -46.42 -51.07 -10.48
N ILE A 870 -46.02 -51.58 -9.31
CA ILE A 870 -46.95 -52.24 -8.38
C ILE A 870 -47.92 -51.23 -7.74
N GLY A 871 -47.44 -50.02 -7.42
CA GLY A 871 -48.28 -48.91 -6.96
C GLY A 871 -49.32 -48.49 -8.01
N ALA A 872 -48.94 -48.43 -9.29
CA ALA A 872 -49.85 -48.10 -10.39
C ALA A 872 -50.91 -49.19 -10.62
N VAL A 873 -50.57 -50.48 -10.45
CA VAL A 873 -51.54 -51.60 -10.56
C VAL A 873 -52.53 -51.61 -9.39
N ILE A 874 -52.10 -51.25 -8.17
CA ILE A 874 -52.99 -51.14 -7.01
C ILE A 874 -53.92 -49.93 -7.15
N ILE A 875 -53.42 -48.80 -7.65
CA ILE A 875 -54.25 -47.61 -7.94
C ILE A 875 -55.23 -47.89 -9.10
N TYR A 876 -54.82 -48.63 -10.13
CA TYR A 876 -55.71 -49.07 -11.22
C TYR A 876 -56.79 -50.05 -10.75
N MET A 877 -56.47 -51.02 -9.88
CA MET A 877 -57.49 -51.93 -9.31
C MET A 877 -58.44 -51.23 -8.31
N LEU A 878 -57.98 -50.19 -7.60
CA LEU A 878 -58.83 -49.40 -6.69
C LEU A 878 -59.70 -48.37 -7.44
N THR A 879 -59.28 -47.92 -8.62
CA THR A 879 -60.09 -47.04 -9.49
C THR A 879 -61.01 -47.82 -10.44
N ALA A 880 -60.66 -49.04 -10.86
CA ALA A 880 -61.53 -49.92 -11.64
C ALA A 880 -62.69 -50.55 -10.84
N LYS A 881 -62.65 -50.54 -9.50
CA LYS A 881 -63.74 -51.06 -8.65
C LYS A 881 -64.74 -50.02 -8.16
N LYS A 882 -64.61 -48.75 -8.60
CA LYS A 882 -65.52 -47.65 -8.26
C LYS A 882 -66.40 -47.17 -9.42
N GLN A 883 -66.45 -47.92 -10.51
CA GLN A 883 -67.28 -47.64 -11.69
C GLN A 883 -68.24 -48.80 -12.05
N THR A 884 -68.82 -49.43 -11.03
CA THR A 884 -70.10 -50.17 -11.15
C THR A 884 -70.91 -49.99 -9.87
N ARG A 885 -71.47 -48.80 -9.65
CA ARG A 885 -72.73 -48.61 -8.91
C ARG A 885 -73.27 -47.19 -9.07
N ASN A 886 -74.14 -47.02 -10.07
CA ASN A 886 -75.42 -46.30 -10.06
C ASN A 886 -75.67 -45.71 -11.45
N ASP A 887 -76.59 -46.39 -12.14
CA ASP A 887 -77.52 -45.99 -13.20
C ASP A 887 -77.03 -45.15 -14.40
#